data_AF-A0A5D3BVM7-F1
#
_entry.id   AF-A0A5D3BVM7-F1
#
_cell.length_a   1.000
_cell.length_b   1.000
_cell.length_c   1.000
_cell.angle_alpha   90.00
_cell.angle_beta   90.00
_cell.angle_gamma   90.00
#
_symmetry.space_group_name_H-M   'P 1'
#
loop_
_entity.id
_entity.type
_entity.pdbx_description
1 polymer ?
#
loop_
_entity_poly.entity_id
_entity_poly.type
_entity_poly.pdbx_seq_one_letter_code
_entity_poly.pdbx_strand_id
1 'polypeptide(L)'
;MILTETRLKITNKRIIKSLWPSNSINWIAKNALGSSGGILILWDAQNHSLLSHEEGIFSLSANFLFNNNLSWWLTGLYGPVKRRERIHFWAELHNLQHLNSFPWILGGDLNVTRLREESTSVSSSSHSSRMLNNFINNNLLLDPPLINNRFTWSNLRNPPTFSRIDRFLYNSTWENLFSPHTTRTLPRSTSDHFPLVCEDSNPKLSWGPVPFRLNSIALNDPDFKRNMGRCIIREVDSIDKKELDTPLSQEESNRRLALKADLSELSLKESQFWYQRAKKLWLREGDENSSFFHRICSSRQKRSFIHEIQDEEDNLDWNLIEHSEWSHLCAPFLEDEIKGVINSLDGKKTPGPDGFPISFFKSYWYLLKEDIMDIFKDFYDKGVINKNMNNTYIALIPKKKDYSNPKDFRPISQTTSIYKIIAKTLSNRLKTSLPDTISGNQLAFVKNRQITDAILMANEAVDFWKMKKIKGFILKLDIEKAFDNLNWDFIDFVLEKKNFPNLWRKWIRGCISNVTYSVIVNGRPQGRIKANRGLRQGDPLSTFLFVIAMDYLSRLLSHLESSGAIKGVSLSNNCNISHILFADDILLFIKDNDYFLNNLRMALSLFERASGLKINLLKSALVPVNVSENRAKECASFWVYPAILSPSPTWEFLLISKGGRLTLIKSTLSSLPIYQLSVFQAPSLTCKNIEKFWRNFLWKGNNRSEGSHLINWTKVSKSKEEGGLGISRLHVTNKALLTKWLWRYLSEPNALWRRLIQCKYKGKYPGDIPSNISSSSSKAPWRSIIDNIDWFKSNQSWDLNNGDQISFWYSNWSLEGRLSTAYPRLFALSLDKEISVKDAWNTLDNQWNKSFRRELNDRERSKWAKILEILPTPRSNRGSSKPTWTPDSN
;
A
#
# COMPACT_ATOMS: atom_id res chain seq x y z
N MET A 1 -14.15 -37.74 -12.68
CA MET A 1 -14.97 -37.13 -13.76
C MET A 1 -15.51 -38.24 -14.63
N ILE A 2 -16.79 -38.15 -15.02
CA ILE A 2 -17.44 -39.09 -15.94
C ILE A 2 -17.80 -38.29 -17.20
N LEU A 3 -17.54 -38.86 -18.38
CA LEU A 3 -17.99 -38.36 -19.67
C LEU A 3 -18.80 -39.46 -20.36
N THR A 4 -20.05 -39.15 -20.70
CA THR A 4 -20.99 -40.03 -21.41
C THR A 4 -21.13 -39.59 -22.87
N GLU A 5 -21.75 -40.42 -23.71
CA GLU A 5 -21.87 -40.24 -25.17
C GLU A 5 -20.56 -39.88 -25.91
N THR A 6 -19.41 -40.35 -25.42
CA THR A 6 -18.13 -40.07 -26.10
C THR A 6 -18.11 -40.76 -27.47
N ARG A 7 -17.78 -40.04 -28.56
CA ARG A 7 -17.64 -40.62 -29.91
C ARG A 7 -16.23 -41.15 -30.18
N LEU A 8 -15.48 -41.48 -29.12
CA LEU A 8 -14.11 -41.94 -29.20
C LEU A 8 -14.07 -43.42 -29.56
N LYS A 9 -13.60 -43.74 -30.77
CA LYS A 9 -13.32 -45.13 -31.20
C LYS A 9 -12.13 -45.74 -30.45
N ILE A 10 -11.14 -44.91 -30.10
CA ILE A 10 -9.95 -45.29 -29.31
C ILE A 10 -9.61 -44.13 -28.38
N THR A 11 -9.56 -44.40 -27.07
CA THR A 11 -9.12 -43.45 -26.06
C THR A 11 -7.61 -43.58 -25.83
N ASN A 12 -6.85 -42.48 -26.02
CA ASN A 12 -5.38 -42.49 -25.88
C ASN A 12 -4.84 -41.34 -25.01
N LYS A 13 -3.59 -41.50 -24.55
CA LYS A 13 -2.92 -40.56 -23.62
C LYS A 13 -2.85 -39.12 -24.13
N ARG A 14 -2.80 -38.89 -25.46
CA ARG A 14 -2.79 -37.54 -26.05
C ARG A 14 -4.15 -36.85 -25.91
N ILE A 15 -5.24 -37.58 -26.15
CA ILE A 15 -6.61 -37.10 -25.94
C ILE A 15 -6.82 -36.82 -24.44
N ILE A 16 -6.44 -37.73 -23.55
CA ILE A 16 -6.60 -37.54 -22.10
C ILE A 16 -5.83 -36.31 -21.59
N LYS A 17 -4.58 -36.12 -22.02
CA LYS A 17 -3.82 -34.90 -21.68
C LYS A 17 -4.43 -33.60 -22.22
N SER A 18 -5.23 -33.65 -23.28
CA SER A 18 -5.97 -32.47 -23.77
C SER A 18 -7.23 -32.17 -22.95
N LEU A 19 -7.85 -33.19 -22.35
CA LEU A 19 -9.02 -33.05 -21.47
C LEU A 19 -8.63 -32.63 -20.05
N TRP A 20 -7.46 -33.07 -19.56
CA TRP A 20 -6.94 -32.71 -18.24
C TRP A 20 -5.41 -32.63 -18.27
N PRO A 21 -4.82 -31.42 -18.22
CA PRO A 21 -3.37 -31.23 -18.32
C PRO A 21 -2.65 -31.49 -16.98
N SER A 22 -2.76 -32.73 -16.46
CA SER A 22 -1.96 -33.23 -15.34
C SER A 22 -1.03 -34.35 -15.79
N ASN A 23 0.07 -34.55 -15.06
CA ASN A 23 0.92 -35.73 -15.19
C ASN A 23 0.47 -36.91 -14.33
N SER A 24 -0.49 -36.71 -13.42
CA SER A 24 -1.01 -37.73 -12.49
C SER A 24 -2.34 -38.38 -12.93
N ILE A 25 -2.87 -38.07 -14.13
CA ILE A 25 -4.18 -38.57 -14.54
C ILE A 25 -4.14 -40.01 -15.07
N ASN A 26 -5.06 -40.85 -14.56
CA ASN A 26 -5.40 -42.17 -15.09
C ASN A 26 -6.87 -42.21 -15.57
N TRP A 27 -7.21 -43.22 -16.36
CA TRP A 27 -8.53 -43.36 -16.99
C TRP A 27 -8.92 -44.82 -17.26
N ILE A 28 -10.23 -45.07 -17.39
CA ILE A 28 -10.81 -46.25 -18.04
C ILE A 28 -11.87 -45.78 -19.05
N ALA A 29 -12.06 -46.52 -20.14
CA ALA A 29 -12.93 -46.09 -21.23
C ALA A 29 -13.61 -47.26 -21.94
N LYS A 30 -14.95 -47.26 -21.92
CA LYS A 30 -15.79 -47.99 -22.86
C LYS A 30 -15.86 -47.17 -24.15
N ASN A 31 -15.17 -47.61 -25.20
CA ASN A 31 -15.11 -46.87 -26.47
C ASN A 31 -16.45 -46.95 -27.24
N ALA A 32 -16.65 -46.02 -28.18
CA ALA A 32 -17.85 -45.97 -29.02
C ALA A 32 -17.89 -47.13 -30.03
N LEU A 33 -19.01 -47.86 -30.08
CA LEU A 33 -19.26 -48.94 -31.04
C LEU A 33 -20.36 -48.53 -32.02
N GLY A 34 -19.99 -48.35 -33.29
CA GLY A 34 -20.91 -47.90 -34.34
C GLY A 34 -21.48 -46.50 -34.05
N SER A 35 -22.79 -46.42 -33.90
CA SER A 35 -23.52 -45.19 -33.52
C SER A 35 -23.81 -45.08 -32.01
N SER A 36 -23.38 -46.04 -31.20
CA SER A 36 -23.52 -45.99 -29.73
C SER A 36 -22.39 -45.16 -29.10
N GLY A 37 -22.75 -44.32 -28.14
CA GLY A 37 -21.81 -43.50 -27.38
C GLY A 37 -21.02 -44.32 -26.35
N GLY A 38 -19.76 -43.95 -26.14
CA GLY A 38 -18.87 -44.54 -25.14
C GLY A 38 -18.90 -43.81 -23.79
N ILE A 39 -18.36 -44.44 -22.74
CA ILE A 39 -18.26 -43.90 -21.37
C ILE A 39 -16.78 -43.81 -20.99
N LEU A 40 -16.36 -42.66 -20.45
CA LEU A 40 -14.98 -42.40 -20.05
C LEU A 40 -14.93 -41.89 -18.60
N ILE A 41 -14.22 -42.62 -17.74
CA ILE A 41 -13.99 -42.25 -16.34
C ILE A 41 -12.54 -41.82 -16.16
N LEU A 42 -12.35 -40.66 -15.52
CA LEU A 42 -11.08 -39.94 -15.38
C LEU A 42 -10.85 -39.54 -13.92
N TRP A 43 -9.67 -39.84 -13.37
CA TRP A 43 -9.32 -39.54 -11.97
C TRP A 43 -7.83 -39.21 -11.78
N ASP A 44 -7.53 -38.62 -10.62
CA ASP A 44 -6.16 -38.31 -10.20
C ASP A 44 -5.53 -39.48 -9.43
N ALA A 45 -4.50 -40.10 -10.01
CA ALA A 45 -3.84 -41.27 -9.48
C ALA A 45 -2.97 -41.00 -8.23
N GLN A 46 -2.75 -39.73 -7.86
CA GLN A 46 -2.15 -39.40 -6.56
C GLN A 46 -3.10 -39.62 -5.39
N ASN A 47 -4.42 -39.52 -5.64
CA ASN A 47 -5.45 -39.54 -4.60
C ASN A 47 -6.29 -40.84 -4.64
N HIS A 48 -6.40 -41.50 -5.79
CA HIS A 48 -7.18 -42.74 -5.94
C HIS A 48 -6.45 -43.79 -6.80
N SER A 49 -6.27 -44.98 -6.23
CA SER A 49 -5.75 -46.17 -6.92
C SER A 49 -6.91 -47.06 -7.36
N LEU A 50 -6.93 -47.44 -8.65
CA LEU A 50 -7.91 -48.37 -9.20
C LEU A 50 -7.56 -49.81 -8.77
N LEU A 51 -8.55 -50.55 -8.26
CA LEU A 51 -8.42 -51.96 -7.89
C LEU A 51 -8.96 -52.89 -8.98
N SER A 52 -10.16 -52.60 -9.48
CA SER A 52 -10.86 -53.36 -10.51
C SER A 52 -11.81 -52.46 -11.29
N HIS A 53 -12.32 -52.96 -12.43
CA HIS A 53 -13.39 -52.31 -13.18
C HIS A 53 -14.27 -53.35 -13.87
N GLU A 54 -15.51 -52.98 -14.17
CA GLU A 54 -16.49 -53.80 -14.88
C GLU A 54 -17.09 -52.98 -16.02
N GLU A 55 -17.18 -53.57 -17.21
CA GLU A 55 -17.75 -52.93 -18.41
C GLU A 55 -19.06 -53.63 -18.80
N GLY A 56 -20.17 -52.90 -18.76
CA GLY A 56 -21.48 -53.34 -19.24
C GLY A 56 -21.79 -52.79 -20.63
N ILE A 57 -23.00 -53.03 -21.16
CA ILE A 57 -23.43 -52.48 -22.45
C ILE A 57 -23.73 -50.98 -22.31
N PHE A 58 -24.29 -50.58 -21.17
CA PHE A 58 -24.73 -49.21 -20.86
C PHE A 58 -24.03 -48.58 -19.64
N SER A 59 -23.11 -49.32 -19.00
CA SER A 59 -22.43 -48.91 -17.79
C SER A 59 -20.91 -49.14 -17.85
N LEU A 60 -20.18 -48.41 -17.02
CA LEU A 60 -18.76 -48.63 -16.75
C LEU A 60 -18.50 -48.37 -15.26
N SER A 61 -18.14 -49.41 -14.51
CA SER A 61 -17.95 -49.36 -13.05
C SER A 61 -16.47 -49.43 -12.70
N ALA A 62 -15.99 -48.58 -11.78
CA ALA A 62 -14.61 -48.53 -11.31
C ALA A 62 -14.56 -48.66 -9.78
N ASN A 63 -13.71 -49.56 -9.27
CA ASN A 63 -13.48 -49.75 -7.84
C ASN A 63 -12.17 -49.08 -7.41
N PHE A 64 -12.24 -48.19 -6.41
CA PHE A 64 -11.10 -47.41 -5.94
C PHE A 64 -10.75 -47.71 -4.49
N LEU A 65 -9.45 -47.80 -4.19
CA LEU A 65 -8.94 -47.90 -2.82
C LEU A 65 -9.05 -46.55 -2.09
N PHE A 66 -9.42 -46.60 -0.82
CA PHE A 66 -9.54 -45.46 0.09
C PHE A 66 -9.04 -45.83 1.49
N ASN A 67 -8.03 -45.12 2.00
CA ASN A 67 -7.46 -45.29 3.34
C ASN A 67 -7.17 -46.76 3.75
N ASN A 68 -6.23 -47.41 3.04
CA ASN A 68 -5.60 -48.72 3.33
C ASN A 68 -6.47 -49.97 3.58
N ASN A 69 -7.78 -49.87 3.84
CA ASN A 69 -8.66 -51.00 4.14
C ASN A 69 -10.11 -50.85 3.62
N LEU A 70 -10.48 -49.72 3.00
CA LEU A 70 -11.82 -49.50 2.44
C LEU A 70 -11.73 -49.31 0.92
N SER A 71 -12.78 -49.72 0.20
CA SER A 71 -12.93 -49.43 -1.23
C SER A 71 -14.34 -48.94 -1.54
N TRP A 72 -14.48 -48.26 -2.68
CA TRP A 72 -15.75 -47.68 -3.12
C TRP A 72 -15.88 -47.75 -4.64
N TRP A 73 -17.12 -47.76 -5.12
CA TRP A 73 -17.44 -47.92 -6.54
C TRP A 73 -18.01 -46.66 -7.18
N LEU A 74 -17.52 -46.35 -8.38
CA LEU A 74 -18.03 -45.31 -9.28
C LEU A 74 -18.60 -45.95 -10.54
N THR A 75 -19.91 -45.80 -10.79
CA THR A 75 -20.53 -46.29 -12.04
C THR A 75 -20.93 -45.12 -12.96
N GLY A 76 -20.31 -45.04 -14.14
CA GLY A 76 -20.79 -44.20 -15.24
C GLY A 76 -21.93 -44.88 -15.99
N LEU A 77 -23.01 -44.16 -16.28
CA LEU A 77 -24.18 -44.68 -17.01
C LEU A 77 -24.49 -43.91 -18.30
N TYR A 78 -24.89 -44.62 -19.35
CA TYR A 78 -25.44 -44.05 -20.58
C TYR A 78 -26.69 -44.84 -21.03
N GLY A 79 -27.86 -44.39 -20.58
CA GLY A 79 -29.14 -45.04 -20.81
C GLY A 79 -29.69 -44.85 -22.24
N PRO A 80 -30.31 -45.87 -22.86
CA PRO A 80 -30.73 -45.80 -24.25
C PRO A 80 -32.03 -45.01 -24.47
N VAL A 81 -32.06 -44.22 -25.54
CA VAL A 81 -33.24 -43.42 -25.98
C VAL A 81 -34.39 -44.31 -26.48
N LYS A 82 -34.09 -45.48 -27.08
CA LYS A 82 -35.12 -46.38 -27.65
C LYS A 82 -35.74 -47.29 -26.59
N ARG A 83 -37.08 -47.41 -26.63
CA ARG A 83 -37.85 -48.21 -25.65
C ARG A 83 -37.53 -49.72 -25.64
N ARG A 84 -37.14 -50.31 -26.79
CA ARG A 84 -36.76 -51.74 -26.87
C ARG A 84 -35.42 -52.01 -26.17
N GLU A 85 -34.46 -51.09 -26.30
CA GLU A 85 -33.14 -51.18 -25.68
C GLU A 85 -33.21 -50.93 -24.16
N ARG A 86 -34.17 -50.10 -23.69
CA ARG A 86 -34.39 -49.85 -22.25
C ARG A 86 -34.67 -51.10 -21.41
N ILE A 87 -35.19 -52.19 -21.97
CA ILE A 87 -35.40 -53.45 -21.23
C ILE A 87 -34.05 -54.03 -20.78
N HIS A 88 -33.06 -54.04 -21.68
CA HIS A 88 -31.72 -54.52 -21.43
C HIS A 88 -30.97 -53.59 -20.45
N PHE A 89 -31.18 -52.28 -20.55
CA PHE A 89 -30.64 -51.31 -19.59
C PHE A 89 -31.11 -51.56 -18.15
N TRP A 90 -32.40 -51.83 -17.93
CA TRP A 90 -32.90 -52.14 -16.59
C TRP A 90 -32.42 -53.50 -16.07
N ALA A 91 -32.25 -54.49 -16.94
CA ALA A 91 -31.63 -55.78 -16.57
C ALA A 91 -30.15 -55.60 -16.17
N GLU A 92 -29.39 -54.77 -16.89
CA GLU A 92 -28.00 -54.45 -16.54
C GLU A 92 -27.91 -53.72 -15.19
N LEU A 93 -28.75 -52.70 -14.96
CA LEU A 93 -28.82 -52.02 -13.66
C LEU A 93 -29.23 -52.96 -12.51
N HIS A 94 -30.11 -53.93 -12.77
CA HIS A 94 -30.44 -54.97 -11.79
C HIS A 94 -29.24 -55.87 -11.48
N ASN A 95 -28.41 -56.21 -12.48
CA ASN A 95 -27.21 -57.00 -12.24
C ASN A 95 -26.16 -56.24 -11.41
N LEU A 96 -26.08 -54.91 -11.54
CA LEU A 96 -25.19 -54.06 -10.72
C LEU A 96 -25.60 -53.92 -9.25
N GLN A 97 -26.76 -54.44 -8.82
CA GLN A 97 -27.21 -54.35 -7.42
C GLN A 97 -26.22 -54.96 -6.41
N HIS A 98 -25.39 -55.91 -6.83
CA HIS A 98 -24.36 -56.51 -5.96
C HIS A 98 -23.35 -55.47 -5.44
N LEU A 99 -23.09 -54.40 -6.22
CA LEU A 99 -22.23 -53.28 -5.84
C LEU A 99 -22.78 -52.47 -4.67
N ASN A 100 -24.10 -52.52 -4.42
CA ASN A 100 -24.75 -51.78 -3.34
C ASN A 100 -24.30 -52.22 -1.92
N SER A 101 -23.61 -53.36 -1.82
CA SER A 101 -22.96 -53.83 -0.58
C SER A 101 -21.76 -52.95 -0.17
N PHE A 102 -21.25 -52.12 -1.08
CA PHE A 102 -20.12 -51.21 -0.89
C PHE A 102 -20.59 -49.75 -0.91
N PRO A 103 -19.78 -48.79 -0.44
CA PRO A 103 -19.99 -47.37 -0.73
C PRO A 103 -20.03 -47.15 -2.26
N TRP A 104 -21.20 -46.79 -2.78
CA TRP A 104 -21.46 -46.78 -4.22
C TRP A 104 -22.12 -45.48 -4.65
N ILE A 105 -21.54 -44.87 -5.68
CA ILE A 105 -22.10 -43.73 -6.40
C ILE A 105 -22.15 -44.04 -7.90
N LEU A 106 -23.29 -43.74 -8.52
CA LEU A 106 -23.52 -43.91 -9.94
C LEU A 106 -24.02 -42.60 -10.56
N GLY A 107 -23.65 -42.32 -11.81
CA GLY A 107 -24.08 -41.10 -12.47
C GLY A 107 -23.79 -41.03 -13.96
N GLY A 108 -24.53 -40.16 -14.65
CA GLY A 108 -24.51 -40.02 -16.09
C GLY A 108 -25.90 -39.68 -16.64
N ASP A 109 -26.08 -39.86 -17.94
CA ASP A 109 -27.36 -39.68 -18.62
C ASP A 109 -28.18 -40.98 -18.55
N LEU A 110 -29.33 -40.95 -17.90
CA LEU A 110 -30.24 -42.09 -17.83
C LEU A 110 -31.33 -42.07 -18.92
N ASN A 111 -31.47 -40.98 -19.69
CA ASN A 111 -32.56 -40.74 -20.65
C ASN A 111 -33.99 -40.94 -20.08
N VAL A 112 -34.16 -40.77 -18.75
CA VAL A 112 -35.42 -41.01 -18.02
C VAL A 112 -35.60 -39.99 -16.88
N THR A 113 -36.81 -39.42 -16.76
CA THR A 113 -37.23 -38.58 -15.62
C THR A 113 -37.89 -39.41 -14.52
N ARG A 114 -37.75 -39.01 -13.24
CA ARG A 114 -38.38 -39.68 -12.10
C ARG A 114 -39.79 -39.19 -11.84
N LEU A 115 -39.97 -37.87 -11.89
CA LEU A 115 -41.22 -37.16 -11.59
C LEU A 115 -41.77 -36.47 -12.85
N ARG A 116 -43.03 -36.01 -12.79
CA ARG A 116 -43.68 -35.34 -13.93
C ARG A 116 -43.11 -33.93 -14.13
N GLU A 117 -42.81 -33.26 -13.03
CA GLU A 117 -42.32 -31.88 -12.91
C GLU A 117 -40.90 -31.72 -13.47
N GLU A 118 -40.22 -32.84 -13.72
CA GLU A 118 -38.87 -32.94 -14.27
C GLU A 118 -38.83 -32.96 -15.80
N SER A 119 -39.97 -32.80 -16.48
CA SER A 119 -40.05 -32.53 -17.92
C SER A 119 -41.06 -31.42 -18.22
N THR A 120 -40.77 -30.57 -19.21
CA THR A 120 -41.76 -29.63 -19.75
C THR A 120 -42.64 -30.23 -20.86
N SER A 121 -42.44 -31.51 -21.21
CA SER A 121 -43.25 -32.20 -22.22
C SER A 121 -44.58 -32.72 -21.64
N VAL A 122 -45.66 -32.57 -22.40
CA VAL A 122 -46.98 -33.10 -22.02
C VAL A 122 -47.05 -34.60 -22.32
N SER A 123 -46.42 -35.41 -21.47
CA SER A 123 -46.59 -36.87 -21.48
C SER A 123 -46.81 -37.41 -20.07
N SER A 124 -47.74 -38.35 -19.92
CA SER A 124 -48.06 -38.98 -18.64
C SER A 124 -46.93 -39.90 -18.16
N SER A 125 -46.82 -40.09 -16.83
CA SER A 125 -45.73 -40.81 -16.17
C SER A 125 -45.37 -42.11 -16.90
N SER A 126 -44.20 -42.14 -17.52
CA SER A 126 -43.79 -43.27 -18.36
C SER A 126 -43.54 -44.53 -17.53
N HIS A 127 -43.67 -45.70 -18.16
CA HIS A 127 -43.26 -46.97 -17.56
C HIS A 127 -41.77 -46.94 -17.14
N SER A 128 -40.92 -46.21 -17.87
CA SER A 128 -39.51 -46.02 -17.52
C SER A 128 -39.31 -45.22 -16.23
N SER A 129 -40.16 -44.23 -15.94
CA SER A 129 -40.11 -43.46 -14.69
C SER A 129 -40.43 -44.34 -13.47
N ARG A 130 -41.36 -45.30 -13.61
CA ARG A 130 -41.62 -46.31 -12.56
C ARG A 130 -40.44 -47.25 -12.38
N MET A 131 -39.81 -47.71 -13.46
CA MET A 131 -38.62 -48.56 -13.38
C MET A 131 -37.45 -47.83 -12.69
N LEU A 132 -37.22 -46.55 -12.98
CA LEU A 132 -36.21 -45.75 -12.30
C LEU A 132 -36.50 -45.58 -10.80
N ASN A 133 -37.74 -45.26 -10.42
CA ASN A 133 -38.11 -45.13 -9.01
C ASN A 133 -38.06 -46.48 -8.28
N ASN A 134 -38.44 -47.59 -8.93
CA ASN A 134 -38.26 -48.93 -8.36
C ASN A 134 -36.78 -49.28 -8.17
N PHE A 135 -35.91 -48.98 -9.14
CA PHE A 135 -34.46 -49.20 -9.01
C PHE A 135 -33.86 -48.38 -7.85
N ILE A 136 -34.28 -47.12 -7.70
CA ILE A 136 -33.85 -46.25 -6.60
C ILE A 136 -34.33 -46.81 -5.25
N ASN A 137 -35.61 -47.16 -5.14
CA ASN A 137 -36.20 -47.66 -3.90
C ASN A 137 -35.63 -49.03 -3.48
N ASN A 138 -35.51 -49.98 -4.42
CA ASN A 138 -35.00 -51.33 -4.15
C ASN A 138 -33.52 -51.32 -3.69
N ASN A 139 -32.76 -50.30 -4.08
CA ASN A 139 -31.36 -50.14 -3.69
C ASN A 139 -31.15 -49.11 -2.56
N LEU A 140 -32.22 -48.50 -2.02
CA LEU A 140 -32.15 -47.42 -1.02
C LEU A 140 -31.23 -46.26 -1.44
N LEU A 141 -31.27 -45.89 -2.73
CA LEU A 141 -30.44 -44.83 -3.30
C LEU A 141 -31.03 -43.44 -3.00
N LEU A 142 -30.14 -42.49 -2.73
CA LEU A 142 -30.42 -41.08 -2.54
C LEU A 142 -30.19 -40.32 -3.86
N ASP A 143 -31.13 -39.43 -4.19
CA ASP A 143 -31.03 -38.49 -5.33
C ASP A 143 -30.70 -37.10 -4.77
N PRO A 144 -29.42 -36.64 -4.84
CA PRO A 144 -29.01 -35.36 -4.30
C PRO A 144 -29.75 -34.19 -4.98
N PRO A 145 -30.21 -33.19 -4.22
CA PRO A 145 -30.98 -32.07 -4.77
C PRO A 145 -30.15 -31.27 -5.77
N LEU A 146 -30.79 -30.86 -6.88
CA LEU A 146 -30.21 -29.99 -7.90
C LEU A 146 -30.43 -28.52 -7.50
N ILE A 147 -29.39 -27.84 -6.99
CA ILE A 147 -29.57 -26.60 -6.21
C ILE A 147 -29.68 -25.31 -7.04
N ASN A 148 -29.21 -25.30 -8.29
CA ASN A 148 -29.11 -24.08 -9.11
C ASN A 148 -29.89 -24.11 -10.44
N ASN A 149 -30.58 -25.21 -10.73
CA ASN A 149 -31.38 -25.41 -11.94
C ASN A 149 -32.42 -26.50 -11.68
N ARG A 150 -33.44 -26.65 -12.54
CA ARG A 150 -34.44 -27.73 -12.46
C ARG A 150 -34.21 -28.85 -13.48
N PHE A 151 -33.51 -28.56 -14.57
CA PHE A 151 -33.34 -29.44 -15.72
C PHE A 151 -31.86 -29.59 -16.07
N THR A 152 -31.52 -30.69 -16.72
CA THR A 152 -30.14 -31.04 -17.11
C THR A 152 -29.99 -31.19 -18.62
N TRP A 153 -31.09 -31.25 -19.36
CA TRP A 153 -31.10 -31.33 -20.82
C TRP A 153 -32.14 -30.38 -21.41
N SER A 154 -31.89 -29.93 -22.65
CA SER A 154 -32.88 -29.23 -23.47
C SER A 154 -32.71 -29.52 -24.95
N ASN A 155 -33.82 -29.74 -25.67
CA ASN A 155 -33.82 -30.08 -27.10
C ASN A 155 -33.30 -28.98 -28.05
N LEU A 156 -32.92 -27.80 -27.54
CA LEU A 156 -32.43 -26.63 -28.29
C LEU A 156 -33.38 -26.12 -29.41
N ARG A 157 -34.67 -26.49 -29.38
CA ARG A 157 -35.69 -26.01 -30.33
C ARG A 157 -36.36 -24.73 -29.83
N ASN A 158 -37.21 -24.14 -30.66
CA ASN A 158 -38.07 -23.01 -30.28
C ASN A 158 -39.55 -23.39 -30.51
N PRO A 159 -40.40 -23.46 -29.47
CA PRO A 159 -40.07 -23.33 -28.05
C PRO A 159 -39.26 -24.53 -27.53
N PRO A 160 -38.34 -24.33 -26.58
CA PRO A 160 -37.50 -25.41 -26.05
C PRO A 160 -38.26 -26.33 -25.09
N THR A 161 -38.00 -27.63 -25.21
CA THR A 161 -38.37 -28.63 -24.21
C THR A 161 -37.19 -28.87 -23.28
N PHE A 162 -37.45 -29.04 -21.98
CA PHE A 162 -36.44 -29.32 -20.97
C PHE A 162 -36.77 -30.59 -20.19
N SER A 163 -35.73 -31.32 -19.76
CA SER A 163 -35.85 -32.53 -18.93
C SER A 163 -34.70 -32.65 -17.93
N ARG A 164 -34.92 -33.32 -16.78
CA ARG A 164 -33.86 -33.77 -15.85
C ARG A 164 -33.61 -35.26 -16.07
N ILE A 165 -32.64 -35.60 -16.92
CA ILE A 165 -32.28 -36.98 -17.31
C ILE A 165 -30.88 -37.38 -16.85
N ASP A 166 -30.01 -36.41 -16.62
CA ASP A 166 -28.67 -36.59 -16.05
C ASP A 166 -28.76 -36.54 -14.52
N ARG A 167 -28.15 -37.51 -13.84
CA ARG A 167 -28.18 -37.59 -12.36
C ARG A 167 -26.89 -38.16 -11.78
N PHE A 168 -26.73 -37.93 -10.49
CA PHE A 168 -26.00 -38.82 -9.60
C PHE A 168 -27.02 -39.51 -8.68
N LEU A 169 -26.73 -40.73 -8.25
CA LEU A 169 -27.44 -41.48 -7.22
C LEU A 169 -26.39 -42.20 -6.36
N TYR A 170 -26.60 -42.30 -5.05
CA TYR A 170 -25.66 -42.97 -4.14
C TYR A 170 -26.37 -43.62 -2.96
N ASN A 171 -25.76 -44.61 -2.33
CA ASN A 171 -26.31 -45.29 -1.14
C ASN A 171 -25.86 -44.64 0.17
N SER A 172 -26.47 -45.04 1.30
CA SER A 172 -26.12 -44.48 2.62
C SER A 172 -24.69 -44.80 3.06
N THR A 173 -24.07 -45.88 2.57
CA THR A 173 -22.66 -46.21 2.86
C THR A 173 -21.70 -45.26 2.15
N TRP A 174 -22.06 -44.71 0.98
CA TRP A 174 -21.37 -43.57 0.36
C TRP A 174 -21.48 -42.31 1.23
N GLU A 175 -22.69 -41.96 1.68
CA GLU A 175 -22.97 -40.77 2.49
C GLU A 175 -22.23 -40.76 3.84
N ASN A 176 -21.99 -41.95 4.41
CA ASN A 176 -21.20 -42.11 5.63
C ASN A 176 -19.68 -41.88 5.42
N LEU A 177 -19.14 -42.15 4.22
CA LEU A 177 -17.74 -41.87 3.89
C LEU A 177 -17.52 -40.42 3.44
N PHE A 178 -18.48 -39.88 2.69
CA PHE A 178 -18.41 -38.56 2.07
C PHE A 178 -19.71 -37.81 2.37
N SER A 179 -19.61 -36.69 3.09
CA SER A 179 -20.76 -35.94 3.64
C SER A 179 -21.90 -35.73 2.63
N PRO A 180 -23.19 -35.62 3.06
CA PRO A 180 -24.36 -35.64 2.16
C PRO A 180 -24.15 -34.74 0.94
N HIS A 181 -24.43 -35.17 -0.28
CA HIS A 181 -24.06 -34.41 -1.48
C HIS A 181 -25.19 -33.51 -1.99
N THR A 182 -24.82 -32.42 -2.66
CA THR A 182 -25.72 -31.65 -3.53
C THR A 182 -25.25 -31.74 -4.97
N THR A 183 -26.15 -31.53 -5.94
CA THR A 183 -25.78 -31.42 -7.36
C THR A 183 -26.03 -30.03 -7.90
N ARG A 184 -25.18 -29.59 -8.83
CA ARG A 184 -25.36 -28.32 -9.56
C ARG A 184 -24.95 -28.44 -11.03
N THR A 185 -25.68 -27.73 -11.90
CA THR A 185 -25.32 -27.59 -13.31
C THR A 185 -24.20 -26.57 -13.49
N LEU A 186 -23.23 -26.88 -14.36
CA LEU A 186 -22.29 -25.92 -14.94
C LEU A 186 -22.88 -25.26 -16.19
N PRO A 187 -22.38 -24.08 -16.61
CA PRO A 187 -22.75 -23.50 -17.89
C PRO A 187 -22.42 -24.44 -19.05
N ARG A 188 -23.40 -24.71 -19.91
CA ARG A 188 -23.20 -25.42 -21.18
C ARG A 188 -22.70 -24.45 -22.25
N SER A 189 -21.69 -24.86 -23.02
CA SER A 189 -21.14 -24.07 -24.13
C SER A 189 -21.81 -24.42 -25.46
N THR A 190 -21.76 -25.70 -25.86
CA THR A 190 -22.24 -26.20 -27.16
C THR A 190 -23.07 -27.48 -27.07
N SER A 191 -23.22 -28.07 -25.88
CA SER A 191 -24.05 -29.26 -25.65
C SER A 191 -25.50 -28.87 -25.33
N ASP A 192 -26.42 -29.76 -25.69
CA ASP A 192 -27.81 -29.80 -25.24
C ASP A 192 -27.95 -30.22 -23.76
N HIS A 193 -26.98 -30.96 -23.22
CA HIS A 193 -26.85 -31.27 -21.79
C HIS A 193 -26.11 -30.16 -21.01
N PHE A 194 -26.43 -30.04 -19.72
CA PHE A 194 -25.71 -29.24 -18.73
C PHE A 194 -24.77 -30.17 -17.94
N PRO A 195 -23.44 -29.93 -17.91
CA PRO A 195 -22.53 -30.75 -17.13
C PRO A 195 -22.87 -30.66 -15.63
N LEU A 196 -22.92 -31.81 -14.94
CA LEU A 196 -23.23 -31.89 -13.52
C LEU A 196 -21.98 -31.99 -12.64
N VAL A 197 -22.02 -31.29 -11.51
CA VAL A 197 -21.07 -31.47 -10.40
C VAL A 197 -21.84 -31.97 -9.19
N CYS A 198 -21.33 -33.03 -8.56
CA CYS A 198 -21.74 -33.52 -7.25
C CYS A 198 -20.71 -33.04 -6.21
N GLU A 199 -21.13 -32.40 -5.12
CA GLU A 199 -20.23 -31.83 -4.11
C GLU A 199 -20.80 -31.91 -2.68
N ASP A 200 -19.92 -32.00 -1.68
CA ASP A 200 -20.25 -32.03 -0.24
C ASP A 200 -21.26 -30.90 0.09
N SER A 201 -22.42 -31.23 0.66
CA SER A 201 -23.44 -30.26 1.10
C SER A 201 -22.98 -29.43 2.30
N ASN A 202 -22.05 -29.98 3.10
CA ASN A 202 -21.42 -29.26 4.19
C ASN A 202 -20.42 -28.28 3.56
N PRO A 203 -20.67 -26.96 3.60
CA PRO A 203 -19.87 -26.03 2.82
C PRO A 203 -18.46 -25.98 3.38
N LYS A 204 -17.51 -26.58 2.64
CA LYS A 204 -16.12 -26.09 2.59
C LYS A 204 -16.16 -24.66 2.05
N LEU A 205 -16.51 -23.74 2.96
CA LEU A 205 -16.73 -22.30 2.80
C LEU A 205 -16.65 -21.83 1.34
N SER A 206 -17.80 -21.75 0.69
CA SER A 206 -17.93 -21.22 -0.67
C SER A 206 -17.70 -19.70 -0.65
N TRP A 207 -16.42 -19.32 -0.53
CA TRP A 207 -15.89 -17.97 -0.27
C TRP A 207 -16.12 -16.95 -1.41
N GLY A 208 -17.26 -16.98 -2.11
CA GLY A 208 -17.59 -16.09 -3.21
C GLY A 208 -16.69 -16.27 -4.45
N PRO A 209 -16.91 -15.47 -5.52
CA PRO A 209 -16.03 -15.46 -6.68
C PRO A 209 -14.66 -14.87 -6.33
N VAL A 210 -13.62 -15.33 -7.03
CA VAL A 210 -12.28 -14.72 -6.95
C VAL A 210 -12.37 -13.29 -7.51
N PRO A 211 -11.81 -12.26 -6.83
CA PRO A 211 -11.89 -10.89 -7.31
C PRO A 211 -11.17 -10.74 -8.66
N PHE A 212 -11.80 -10.05 -9.60
CA PHE A 212 -11.22 -9.75 -10.91
C PHE A 212 -9.88 -9.01 -10.77
N ARG A 213 -8.89 -9.43 -11.58
CA ARG A 213 -7.57 -8.80 -11.66
C ARG A 213 -7.04 -8.91 -13.08
N LEU A 214 -6.83 -7.77 -13.74
CA LEU A 214 -6.11 -7.72 -15.01
C LEU A 214 -4.61 -7.95 -14.75
N ASN A 215 -4.07 -9.06 -15.25
CA ASN A 215 -2.65 -9.34 -15.15
C ASN A 215 -1.86 -8.40 -16.07
N SER A 216 -0.80 -7.76 -15.57
CA SER A 216 0.04 -6.86 -16.36
C SER A 216 0.70 -7.53 -17.56
N ILE A 217 0.84 -8.87 -17.57
CA ILE A 217 1.33 -9.62 -18.74
C ILE A 217 0.36 -9.48 -19.93
N ALA A 218 -0.96 -9.43 -19.68
CA ALA A 218 -1.96 -9.24 -20.75
C ALA A 218 -1.83 -7.86 -21.43
N LEU A 219 -1.21 -6.86 -20.78
CA LEU A 219 -0.93 -5.57 -21.42
C LEU A 219 0.13 -5.67 -22.54
N ASN A 220 0.94 -6.74 -22.53
CA ASN A 220 1.95 -6.99 -23.57
C ASN A 220 1.41 -7.84 -24.73
N ASP A 221 0.29 -8.52 -24.53
CA ASP A 221 -0.36 -9.41 -25.50
C ASP A 221 -0.76 -8.63 -26.76
N PRO A 222 -0.31 -9.03 -27.97
CA PRO A 222 -0.66 -8.37 -29.22
C PRO A 222 -2.15 -8.33 -29.52
N ASP A 223 -2.92 -9.37 -29.17
CA ASP A 223 -4.37 -9.40 -29.40
C ASP A 223 -5.10 -8.52 -28.39
N PHE A 224 -4.64 -8.43 -27.13
CA PHE A 224 -5.19 -7.47 -26.17
C PHE A 224 -4.96 -6.02 -26.63
N LYS A 225 -3.75 -5.70 -27.13
CA LYS A 225 -3.44 -4.39 -27.74
C LYS A 225 -4.30 -4.13 -28.98
N ARG A 226 -4.44 -5.11 -29.88
CA ARG A 226 -5.24 -5.00 -31.11
C ARG A 226 -6.71 -4.77 -30.80
N ASN A 227 -7.27 -5.46 -29.80
CA ASN A 227 -8.66 -5.31 -29.39
C ASN A 227 -8.92 -3.97 -28.70
N MET A 228 -7.99 -3.46 -27.88
CA MET A 228 -8.08 -2.08 -27.33
C MET A 228 -7.93 -1.01 -28.42
N GLY A 229 -7.18 -1.28 -29.50
CA GLY A 229 -7.09 -0.40 -30.67
C GLY A 229 -8.38 -0.26 -31.48
N ARG A 230 -9.37 -1.15 -31.30
CA ARG A 230 -10.63 -1.16 -32.08
C ARG A 230 -11.69 -0.15 -31.61
N CYS A 231 -11.28 0.96 -30.99
CA CYS A 231 -12.17 2.12 -30.86
C CYS A 231 -12.67 2.65 -32.22
N ILE A 232 -11.99 2.28 -33.31
CA ILE A 232 -12.44 2.38 -34.72
C ILE A 232 -13.90 1.93 -34.92
N ILE A 233 -14.39 0.92 -34.19
CA ILE A 233 -15.79 0.46 -34.29
C ILE A 233 -16.77 1.61 -33.97
N ARG A 234 -16.45 2.50 -33.01
CA ARG A 234 -17.28 3.67 -32.67
C ARG A 234 -17.25 4.76 -33.75
N GLU A 235 -16.18 4.84 -34.54
CA GLU A 235 -16.01 5.79 -35.65
C GLU A 235 -16.86 5.34 -36.85
N VAL A 236 -16.89 4.04 -37.16
CA VAL A 236 -17.82 3.48 -38.17
C VAL A 236 -19.28 3.67 -37.73
N ASP A 237 -19.58 3.39 -36.45
CA ASP A 237 -20.91 3.51 -35.86
C ASP A 237 -21.39 4.98 -35.71
N SER A 238 -20.52 5.97 -35.94
CA SER A 238 -20.89 7.40 -36.01
C SER A 238 -21.10 7.86 -37.46
N ILE A 239 -20.28 7.37 -38.40
CA ILE A 239 -20.43 7.65 -39.84
C ILE A 239 -21.73 7.03 -40.38
N ASP A 240 -22.04 5.77 -40.03
CA ASP A 240 -23.29 5.11 -40.45
C ASP A 240 -24.54 5.72 -39.78
N LYS A 241 -24.42 6.36 -38.62
CA LYS A 241 -25.53 7.14 -38.03
C LYS A 241 -25.74 8.47 -38.75
N LYS A 242 -24.67 9.13 -39.19
CA LYS A 242 -24.73 10.41 -39.92
C LYS A 242 -25.41 10.27 -41.29
N GLU A 243 -25.25 9.11 -41.95
CA GLU A 243 -25.91 8.77 -43.22
C GLU A 243 -27.45 8.70 -43.09
N LEU A 244 -27.98 8.33 -41.91
CA LEU A 244 -29.43 8.25 -41.67
C LEU A 244 -30.10 9.64 -41.64
N ASP A 245 -29.35 10.68 -41.28
CA ASP A 245 -29.83 12.06 -41.19
C ASP A 245 -29.40 12.92 -42.40
N THR A 246 -28.26 12.63 -43.05
CA THR A 246 -27.70 13.43 -44.16
C THR A 246 -26.85 12.61 -45.15
N PRO A 247 -26.84 12.91 -46.47
CA PRO A 247 -25.97 12.23 -47.43
C PRO A 247 -24.47 12.42 -47.14
N LEU A 248 -23.70 11.33 -47.20
CA LEU A 248 -22.25 11.34 -46.98
C LEU A 248 -21.46 11.98 -48.14
N SER A 249 -20.37 12.67 -47.83
CA SER A 249 -19.43 13.17 -48.83
C SER A 249 -18.56 12.07 -49.44
N GLN A 250 -17.91 12.36 -50.58
CA GLN A 250 -17.08 11.39 -51.30
C GLN A 250 -15.87 10.90 -50.46
N GLU A 251 -15.29 11.74 -49.62
CA GLU A 251 -14.22 11.34 -48.68
C GLU A 251 -14.74 10.44 -47.56
N GLU A 252 -15.91 10.74 -46.99
CA GLU A 252 -16.54 9.91 -45.96
C GLU A 252 -16.95 8.54 -46.53
N SER A 253 -17.43 8.50 -47.78
CA SER A 253 -17.78 7.26 -48.49
C SER A 253 -16.55 6.38 -48.75
N ASN A 254 -15.43 6.96 -49.20
CA ASN A 254 -14.17 6.24 -49.40
C ASN A 254 -13.58 5.74 -48.07
N ARG A 255 -13.62 6.56 -47.02
CA ARG A 255 -13.17 6.18 -45.66
C ARG A 255 -14.03 5.05 -45.09
N ARG A 256 -15.34 5.09 -45.31
CA ARG A 256 -16.27 4.01 -44.95
C ARG A 256 -15.98 2.71 -45.69
N LEU A 257 -15.64 2.75 -46.98
CA LEU A 257 -15.32 1.54 -47.75
C LEU A 257 -14.06 0.84 -47.23
N ALA A 258 -12.99 1.60 -46.93
CA ALA A 258 -11.79 1.05 -46.30
C ALA A 258 -12.10 0.44 -44.92
N LEU A 259 -12.84 1.17 -44.08
CA LEU A 259 -13.20 0.71 -42.73
C LEU A 259 -14.15 -0.51 -42.75
N LYS A 260 -15.08 -0.61 -43.71
CA LYS A 260 -16.01 -1.75 -43.83
C LYS A 260 -15.34 -3.03 -44.35
N ALA A 261 -14.25 -2.93 -45.12
CA ALA A 261 -13.44 -4.09 -45.49
C ALA A 261 -12.81 -4.73 -44.23
N ASP A 262 -12.14 -3.92 -43.41
CA ASP A 262 -11.53 -4.36 -42.13
C ASP A 262 -12.60 -4.81 -41.11
N LEU A 263 -13.77 -4.16 -41.09
CA LEU A 263 -14.87 -4.54 -40.20
C LEU A 263 -15.50 -5.89 -40.58
N SER A 264 -15.52 -6.27 -41.86
CA SER A 264 -16.17 -7.50 -42.34
C SER A 264 -15.51 -8.77 -41.77
N GLU A 265 -14.18 -8.80 -41.68
CA GLU A 265 -13.44 -9.92 -41.08
C GLU A 265 -13.70 -10.06 -39.55
N LEU A 266 -14.05 -8.95 -38.89
CA LEU A 266 -14.28 -8.88 -37.45
C LEU A 266 -15.75 -9.12 -37.09
N SER A 267 -16.67 -8.65 -37.93
CA SER A 267 -18.11 -8.84 -37.83
C SER A 267 -18.50 -10.32 -37.77
N LEU A 268 -17.81 -11.19 -38.52
CA LEU A 268 -18.03 -12.63 -38.49
C LEU A 268 -17.72 -13.27 -37.11
N LYS A 269 -16.81 -12.67 -36.32
CA LYS A 269 -16.41 -13.15 -34.99
C LYS A 269 -17.19 -12.49 -33.84
N GLU A 270 -17.75 -11.31 -34.06
CA GLU A 270 -18.53 -10.59 -33.03
C GLU A 270 -20.04 -10.85 -33.11
N SER A 271 -20.57 -11.21 -34.28
CA SER A 271 -21.99 -11.53 -34.51
C SER A 271 -22.56 -12.66 -33.63
N GLN A 272 -21.71 -13.54 -33.08
CA GLN A 272 -22.14 -14.61 -32.18
C GLN A 272 -22.15 -14.23 -30.68
N PHE A 273 -21.56 -13.10 -30.29
CA PHE A 273 -21.31 -12.81 -28.87
C PHE A 273 -22.40 -11.95 -28.19
N TRP A 274 -23.11 -11.07 -28.93
CA TRP A 274 -24.01 -10.08 -28.31
C TRP A 274 -25.50 -10.12 -28.68
N TYR A 275 -25.95 -10.96 -29.62
CA TYR A 275 -27.36 -11.01 -30.04
C TYR A 275 -28.35 -11.46 -28.92
N GLN A 276 -27.88 -11.97 -27.77
CA GLN A 276 -28.74 -12.45 -26.67
C GLN A 276 -28.80 -11.55 -25.41
N ARG A 277 -28.19 -10.34 -25.36
CA ARG A 277 -28.17 -9.53 -24.11
C ARG A 277 -28.54 -8.04 -24.23
N ALA A 278 -29.61 -7.71 -24.96
CA ALA A 278 -30.36 -6.45 -24.84
C ALA A 278 -31.78 -6.62 -25.44
N LYS A 279 -32.91 -6.18 -24.86
CA LYS A 279 -33.22 -5.37 -23.65
C LYS A 279 -34.67 -5.62 -23.17
N LYS A 280 -34.98 -5.11 -21.97
CA LYS A 280 -36.30 -5.05 -21.27
C LYS A 280 -37.45 -4.41 -22.09
N LEU A 281 -38.72 -4.73 -21.75
CA LEU A 281 -39.78 -3.87 -21.13
C LEU A 281 -41.07 -4.75 -20.95
N TRP A 282 -42.15 -4.47 -20.19
CA TRP A 282 -42.47 -3.60 -19.02
C TRP A 282 -43.81 -4.10 -18.37
N LEU A 283 -44.20 -3.63 -17.17
CA LEU A 283 -45.62 -3.55 -16.72
C LEU A 283 -45.76 -2.50 -15.59
N ARG A 284 -46.95 -1.89 -15.48
CA ARG A 284 -47.27 -0.63 -14.77
C ARG A 284 -48.54 -0.81 -13.94
N GLU A 285 -48.68 -0.04 -12.84
CA GLU A 285 -49.82 0.00 -11.89
C GLU A 285 -49.98 -1.31 -11.06
N GLY A 286 -50.29 -1.34 -9.75
CA GLY A 286 -50.42 -0.39 -8.61
C GLY A 286 -50.57 -1.27 -7.33
N ASP A 287 -50.63 -0.82 -6.07
CA ASP A 287 -50.48 0.52 -5.50
C ASP A 287 -50.10 0.44 -3.99
N GLU A 288 -49.76 1.58 -3.40
CA GLU A 288 -49.81 2.00 -1.98
C GLU A 288 -49.41 1.13 -0.74
N ASN A 289 -48.70 1.84 0.17
CA ASN A 289 -48.76 1.79 1.65
C ASN A 289 -48.50 0.45 2.41
N SER A 290 -47.50 0.40 3.29
CA SER A 290 -47.61 1.17 4.54
C SER A 290 -46.30 1.45 5.29
N SER A 291 -46.25 2.69 5.73
CA SER A 291 -45.31 3.42 6.57
C SER A 291 -45.14 2.90 8.02
N PHE A 292 -45.09 1.57 8.23
CA PHE A 292 -45.01 0.98 9.57
C PHE A 292 -43.57 0.59 10.00
N PHE A 293 -42.78 -0.08 9.15
CA PHE A 293 -41.46 -0.59 9.55
C PHE A 293 -40.32 0.45 9.56
N HIS A 294 -40.45 1.56 8.84
CA HIS A 294 -39.43 2.63 8.84
C HIS A 294 -39.52 3.57 10.05
N ARG A 295 -40.58 3.49 10.87
CA ARG A 295 -40.77 4.39 12.03
C ARG A 295 -40.22 3.81 13.35
N ILE A 296 -39.90 2.51 13.41
CA ILE A 296 -39.41 1.83 14.63
C ILE A 296 -37.88 1.92 14.81
N CYS A 297 -37.10 2.03 13.73
CA CYS A 297 -35.63 2.13 13.82
C CYS A 297 -35.10 3.54 14.16
N SER A 298 -35.94 4.58 14.12
CA SER A 298 -35.53 5.98 14.30
C SER A 298 -35.70 6.52 15.74
N SER A 299 -36.13 5.68 16.69
CA SER A 299 -36.52 6.09 18.04
C SER A 299 -35.43 5.91 19.12
N ARG A 300 -34.24 5.35 18.78
CA ARG A 300 -33.19 5.02 19.78
C ARG A 300 -31.82 5.67 19.54
N GLN A 301 -31.74 6.74 18.75
CA GLN A 301 -30.48 7.46 18.49
C GLN A 301 -30.55 8.99 18.78
N LYS A 302 -31.42 9.39 19.72
CA LYS A 302 -31.62 10.80 20.15
C LYS A 302 -31.44 11.03 21.67
N ARG A 303 -30.66 10.19 22.39
CA ARG A 303 -30.45 10.31 23.85
C ARG A 303 -28.98 10.23 24.31
N SER A 304 -28.03 10.52 23.42
CA SER A 304 -26.60 10.52 23.76
C SER A 304 -25.77 11.31 22.75
N PHE A 305 -26.15 12.57 22.50
CA PHE A 305 -25.37 13.50 21.68
C PHE A 305 -25.12 14.77 22.50
N ILE A 306 -23.85 14.98 22.88
CA ILE A 306 -23.38 16.24 23.45
C ILE A 306 -23.10 17.15 22.26
N HIS A 307 -23.78 18.30 22.19
CA HIS A 307 -23.79 19.11 20.98
C HIS A 307 -22.60 20.07 20.85
N GLU A 308 -22.03 20.53 21.96
CA GLU A 308 -20.85 21.40 21.97
C GLU A 308 -20.17 21.37 23.35
N ILE A 309 -18.87 21.68 23.38
CA ILE A 309 -18.22 22.30 24.53
C ILE A 309 -17.61 23.58 23.96
N GLN A 310 -18.18 24.72 24.33
CA GLN A 310 -17.63 26.02 23.96
C GLN A 310 -16.49 26.35 24.91
N ASP A 311 -15.34 26.70 24.33
CA ASP A 311 -14.24 27.35 25.01
C ASP A 311 -14.18 28.76 24.43
N GLU A 312 -14.38 29.78 25.26
CA GLU A 312 -14.29 31.17 24.83
C GLU A 312 -12.80 31.50 24.60
N GLU A 313 -12.48 31.94 23.38
CA GLU A 313 -11.11 32.26 22.91
C GLU A 313 -10.12 31.06 22.80
N ASP A 314 -10.22 30.32 21.69
CA ASP A 314 -9.28 29.28 21.24
C ASP A 314 -7.88 29.86 20.89
N ASN A 315 -7.11 30.18 21.93
CA ASN A 315 -5.80 30.86 21.94
C ASN A 315 -4.63 30.00 21.42
N LEU A 316 -4.87 29.10 20.47
CA LEU A 316 -3.83 28.37 19.75
C LEU A 316 -3.34 29.18 18.55
N ASP A 317 -2.02 29.30 18.37
CA ASP A 317 -1.46 29.67 17.07
C ASP A 317 -1.73 28.50 16.10
N TRP A 318 -2.30 28.80 14.92
CA TRP A 318 -2.76 27.80 13.96
C TRP A 318 -1.92 27.69 12.67
N ASN A 319 -1.05 28.68 12.37
CA ASN A 319 -0.46 28.91 11.03
C ASN A 319 -1.53 28.75 9.93
N LEU A 320 -2.41 29.75 9.77
CA LEU A 320 -3.49 29.70 8.80
C LEU A 320 -2.95 29.60 7.37
N ILE A 321 -3.63 28.84 6.53
CA ILE A 321 -3.40 28.86 5.08
C ILE A 321 -3.82 30.22 4.53
N GLU A 322 -2.94 30.86 3.77
CA GLU A 322 -3.24 32.13 3.11
C GLU A 322 -4.29 31.95 2.01
N HIS A 323 -5.14 32.97 1.80
CA HIS A 323 -6.11 32.98 0.70
C HIS A 323 -5.44 32.92 -0.69
N SER A 324 -4.15 33.28 -0.80
CA SER A 324 -3.32 33.10 -1.99
C SER A 324 -3.23 31.61 -2.40
N GLU A 325 -3.01 30.71 -1.44
CA GLU A 325 -2.87 29.26 -1.66
C GLU A 325 -4.21 28.56 -1.99
N TRP A 326 -5.35 29.16 -1.63
CA TRP A 326 -6.68 28.60 -1.93
C TRP A 326 -6.87 28.36 -3.42
N SER A 327 -6.37 29.28 -4.25
CA SER A 327 -6.41 29.22 -5.71
C SER A 327 -5.75 27.95 -6.25
N HIS A 328 -4.60 27.56 -5.69
CA HIS A 328 -3.85 26.37 -6.08
C HIS A 328 -4.48 25.08 -5.52
N LEU A 329 -4.90 25.07 -4.25
CA LEU A 329 -5.52 23.89 -3.64
C LEU A 329 -6.84 23.52 -4.35
N CYS A 330 -7.68 24.51 -4.61
CA CYS A 330 -9.03 24.34 -5.17
C CYS A 330 -9.14 24.60 -6.67
N ALA A 331 -8.03 24.71 -7.42
CA ALA A 331 -8.04 24.84 -8.87
C ALA A 331 -8.83 23.70 -9.55
N PRO A 332 -9.45 23.92 -10.72
CA PRO A 332 -9.92 22.82 -11.57
C PRO A 332 -8.80 21.78 -11.83
N PHE A 333 -9.16 20.52 -12.01
CA PHE A 333 -8.19 19.46 -12.31
C PHE A 333 -7.82 19.48 -13.79
N LEU A 334 -6.52 19.50 -14.10
CA LEU A 334 -6.01 19.60 -15.48
C LEU A 334 -5.59 18.22 -16.05
N GLU A 335 -5.68 18.03 -17.38
CA GLU A 335 -5.29 16.75 -18.02
C GLU A 335 -3.84 16.40 -17.67
N ASP A 336 -2.90 17.34 -17.82
CA ASP A 336 -1.48 17.12 -17.54
C ASP A 336 -1.17 16.86 -16.06
N GLU A 337 -1.97 17.42 -15.14
CA GLU A 337 -1.87 17.11 -13.70
C GLU A 337 -2.20 15.64 -13.44
N ILE A 338 -3.35 15.17 -13.96
CA ILE A 338 -3.85 13.81 -13.77
C ILE A 338 -2.94 12.79 -14.48
N LYS A 339 -2.52 13.09 -15.71
CA LYS A 339 -1.57 12.29 -16.51
C LYS A 339 -0.20 12.21 -15.83
N GLY A 340 0.30 13.32 -15.30
CA GLY A 340 1.51 13.39 -14.48
C GLY A 340 1.40 12.53 -13.21
N VAL A 341 0.27 12.60 -12.51
CA VAL A 341 -0.04 11.74 -11.36
C VAL A 341 -0.02 10.26 -11.74
N ILE A 342 -0.72 9.85 -12.81
CA ILE A 342 -0.73 8.47 -13.31
C ILE A 342 0.69 8.00 -13.62
N ASN A 343 1.48 8.81 -14.34
CA ASN A 343 2.87 8.51 -14.66
C ASN A 343 3.78 8.39 -13.43
N SER A 344 3.54 9.17 -12.37
CA SER A 344 4.29 9.08 -11.10
C SER A 344 3.98 7.82 -10.27
N LEU A 345 2.82 7.20 -10.46
CA LEU A 345 2.40 6.01 -9.71
C LEU A 345 3.11 4.75 -10.23
N ASP A 346 3.45 3.83 -9.32
CA ASP A 346 4.04 2.54 -9.68
C ASP A 346 2.99 1.63 -10.36
N GLY A 347 3.26 1.28 -11.62
CA GLY A 347 2.40 0.46 -12.47
C GLY A 347 2.24 -0.99 -12.01
N LYS A 348 3.17 -1.52 -11.19
CA LYS A 348 3.19 -2.93 -10.75
C LYS A 348 2.44 -3.19 -9.45
N LYS A 349 1.90 -2.16 -8.80
CA LYS A 349 1.14 -2.31 -7.54
C LYS A 349 -0.16 -3.07 -7.76
N THR A 350 -0.50 -3.93 -6.81
CA THR A 350 -1.74 -4.72 -6.82
C THR A 350 -2.97 -3.81 -6.92
N PRO A 351 -3.93 -4.10 -7.82
CA PRO A 351 -5.17 -3.35 -7.95
C PRO A 351 -6.12 -3.61 -6.77
N GLY A 352 -7.11 -2.72 -6.63
CA GLY A 352 -8.18 -2.86 -5.65
C GLY A 352 -9.38 -3.64 -6.19
N PRO A 353 -10.61 -3.34 -5.71
CA PRO A 353 -11.84 -3.99 -6.16
C PRO A 353 -12.19 -3.83 -7.65
N ASP A 354 -11.58 -2.87 -8.33
CA ASP A 354 -11.71 -2.64 -9.76
C ASP A 354 -10.83 -3.57 -10.61
N GLY A 355 -9.80 -4.20 -10.03
CA GLY A 355 -8.95 -5.17 -10.71
C GLY A 355 -7.98 -4.61 -11.75
N PHE A 356 -8.03 -3.32 -12.08
CA PHE A 356 -7.15 -2.68 -13.06
C PHE A 356 -5.87 -2.13 -12.42
N PRO A 357 -4.66 -2.62 -12.78
CA PRO A 357 -3.41 -2.08 -12.27
C PRO A 357 -3.11 -0.70 -12.87
N ILE A 358 -2.29 0.11 -12.20
CA ILE A 358 -1.92 1.46 -12.70
C ILE A 358 -1.23 1.39 -14.09
N SER A 359 -0.54 0.30 -14.41
CA SER A 359 0.03 0.08 -15.75
C SER A 359 -1.02 0.09 -16.87
N PHE A 360 -2.25 -0.36 -16.62
CA PHE A 360 -3.34 -0.27 -17.60
C PHE A 360 -3.67 1.19 -17.93
N PHE A 361 -3.82 2.04 -16.91
CA PHE A 361 -4.08 3.47 -17.08
C PHE A 361 -2.93 4.21 -17.77
N LYS A 362 -1.68 3.79 -17.56
CA LYS A 362 -0.52 4.32 -18.31
C LYS A 362 -0.57 3.91 -19.79
N SER A 363 -0.78 2.63 -20.07
CA SER A 363 -0.77 2.09 -21.43
C SER A 363 -1.92 2.61 -22.29
N TYR A 364 -3.10 2.86 -21.69
CA TYR A 364 -4.33 3.21 -22.41
C TYR A 364 -4.88 4.61 -22.06
N TRP A 365 -4.02 5.53 -21.58
CA TRP A 365 -4.42 6.91 -21.29
C TRP A 365 -5.17 7.57 -22.45
N TYR A 366 -4.68 7.37 -23.68
CA TYR A 366 -5.26 7.94 -24.90
C TYR A 366 -6.72 7.53 -25.17
N LEU A 367 -7.18 6.40 -24.61
CA LEU A 367 -8.58 5.95 -24.70
C LEU A 367 -9.40 6.34 -23.47
N LEU A 368 -8.78 6.40 -22.30
CA LEU A 368 -9.45 6.58 -21.02
C LEU A 368 -9.51 8.04 -20.56
N LYS A 369 -8.82 8.97 -21.25
CA LYS A 369 -8.64 10.35 -20.78
C LYS A 369 -9.97 11.06 -20.55
N GLU A 370 -10.90 11.01 -21.51
CA GLU A 370 -12.20 11.71 -21.41
C GLU A 370 -13.02 11.17 -20.22
N ASP A 371 -13.18 9.84 -20.13
CA ASP A 371 -13.89 9.18 -19.00
C ASP A 371 -13.28 9.56 -17.63
N ILE A 372 -11.95 9.69 -17.56
CA ILE A 372 -11.24 10.06 -16.33
C ILE A 372 -11.41 11.56 -16.03
N MET A 373 -11.36 12.43 -17.04
CA MET A 373 -11.58 13.86 -16.87
C MET A 373 -13.02 14.13 -16.39
N ASP A 374 -14.02 13.45 -16.95
CA ASP A 374 -15.42 13.55 -16.51
C ASP A 374 -15.60 13.08 -15.06
N ILE A 375 -14.92 12.00 -14.65
CA ILE A 375 -14.88 11.55 -13.24
C ILE A 375 -14.28 12.62 -12.32
N PHE A 376 -13.20 13.30 -12.75
CA PHE A 376 -12.57 14.36 -11.97
C PHE A 376 -13.44 15.63 -11.91
N LYS A 377 -14.19 15.94 -12.97
CA LYS A 377 -15.17 17.03 -13.02
C LYS A 377 -16.35 16.76 -12.09
N ASP A 378 -16.95 15.57 -12.16
CA ASP A 378 -18.02 15.14 -11.26
C ASP A 378 -17.59 15.21 -9.78
N PHE A 379 -16.34 14.79 -9.50
CA PHE A 379 -15.74 14.91 -8.18
C PHE A 379 -15.49 16.36 -7.74
N TYR A 380 -15.04 17.23 -8.65
CA TYR A 380 -14.83 18.66 -8.38
C TYR A 380 -16.15 19.32 -7.91
N ASP A 381 -17.22 19.17 -8.70
CA ASP A 381 -18.52 19.79 -8.45
C ASP A 381 -19.21 19.18 -7.21
N LYS A 382 -19.36 17.85 -7.19
CA LYS A 382 -20.18 17.16 -6.18
C LYS A 382 -19.42 16.86 -4.90
N GLY A 383 -18.09 16.75 -4.96
CA GLY A 383 -17.26 16.33 -3.83
C GLY A 383 -17.58 14.94 -3.30
N VAL A 384 -18.24 14.09 -4.09
CA VAL A 384 -18.63 12.73 -3.71
C VAL A 384 -18.00 11.75 -4.68
N ILE A 385 -17.32 10.73 -4.15
CA ILE A 385 -16.79 9.63 -4.95
C ILE A 385 -17.85 8.54 -5.03
N ASN A 386 -18.13 8.05 -6.25
CA ASN A 386 -19.05 6.95 -6.49
C ASN A 386 -18.74 5.77 -5.54
N LYS A 387 -19.77 5.25 -4.86
CA LYS A 387 -19.66 4.18 -3.86
C LYS A 387 -18.91 2.94 -4.38
N ASN A 388 -19.03 2.62 -5.67
CA ASN A 388 -18.32 1.50 -6.27
C ASN A 388 -16.81 1.75 -6.39
N MET A 389 -16.42 2.99 -6.67
CA MET A 389 -15.02 3.43 -6.72
C MET A 389 -14.42 3.58 -5.32
N ASN A 390 -15.23 3.91 -4.31
CA ASN A 390 -14.80 4.02 -2.91
C ASN A 390 -14.81 2.66 -2.15
N ASN A 391 -15.10 1.55 -2.82
CA ASN A 391 -14.85 0.21 -2.27
C ASN A 391 -13.34 0.01 -2.04
N THR A 392 -12.96 -0.63 -0.94
CA THR A 392 -11.57 -0.90 -0.58
C THR A 392 -11.43 -2.34 -0.05
N TYR A 393 -10.40 -3.07 -0.48
CA TYR A 393 -10.07 -4.37 0.12
C TYR A 393 -9.07 -4.20 1.27
N ILE A 394 -9.24 -4.93 2.37
CA ILE A 394 -8.27 -4.99 3.46
C ILE A 394 -7.46 -6.28 3.32
N ALA A 395 -6.20 -6.17 2.93
CA ALA A 395 -5.25 -7.28 2.94
C ALA A 395 -4.54 -7.36 4.31
N LEU A 396 -4.50 -8.54 4.92
CA LEU A 396 -3.85 -8.76 6.20
C LEU A 396 -2.40 -9.24 6.00
N ILE A 397 -1.42 -8.45 6.46
CA ILE A 397 0.01 -8.82 6.44
C ILE A 397 0.45 -9.24 7.84
N PRO A 398 1.00 -10.45 8.06
CA PRO A 398 1.47 -10.88 9.38
C PRO A 398 2.68 -10.05 9.83
N LYS A 399 2.70 -9.65 11.11
CA LYS A 399 3.80 -8.89 11.75
C LYS A 399 4.92 -9.79 12.30
N LYS A 400 4.65 -11.08 12.50
CA LYS A 400 5.55 -12.11 13.06
C LYS A 400 5.27 -13.47 12.39
N LYS A 401 6.19 -14.43 12.51
CA LYS A 401 6.04 -15.80 11.96
C LYS A 401 4.78 -16.49 12.53
N ASP A 402 4.64 -16.51 13.85
CA ASP A 402 3.53 -17.20 14.52
C ASP A 402 2.40 -16.22 14.83
N TYR A 403 1.33 -16.25 14.04
CA TYR A 403 0.16 -15.38 14.19
C TYR A 403 -1.07 -16.20 14.60
N SER A 404 -1.81 -15.70 15.59
CA SER A 404 -3.02 -16.37 16.11
C SER A 404 -4.16 -15.37 16.36
N ASN A 405 -3.83 -14.08 16.52
CA ASN A 405 -4.78 -13.04 16.88
C ASN A 405 -4.81 -11.92 15.82
N PRO A 406 -5.95 -11.22 15.62
CA PRO A 406 -6.02 -10.09 14.68
C PRO A 406 -4.96 -9.00 14.91
N LYS A 407 -4.53 -8.78 16.16
CA LYS A 407 -3.45 -7.83 16.51
C LYS A 407 -2.09 -8.18 15.90
N ASP A 408 -1.88 -9.46 15.56
CA ASP A 408 -0.66 -9.98 14.93
C ASP A 408 -0.58 -9.62 13.44
N PHE A 409 -1.65 -9.09 12.85
CA PHE A 409 -1.70 -8.64 11.46
C PHE A 409 -1.65 -7.12 11.34
N ARG A 410 -1.20 -6.63 10.19
CA ARG A 410 -1.27 -5.24 9.74
C ARG A 410 -2.29 -5.15 8.60
N PRO A 411 -3.41 -4.41 8.76
CA PRO A 411 -4.39 -4.23 7.69
C PRO A 411 -3.91 -3.20 6.66
N ILE A 412 -3.78 -3.60 5.40
CA ILE A 412 -3.43 -2.71 4.29
C ILE A 412 -4.63 -2.50 3.37
N SER A 413 -4.98 -1.24 3.13
CA SER A 413 -6.06 -0.82 2.24
C SER A 413 -5.65 -0.86 0.77
N GLN A 414 -6.18 -1.81 0.02
CA GLN A 414 -6.12 -1.87 -1.44
C GLN A 414 -7.32 -1.14 -2.02
N THR A 415 -7.13 0.15 -2.32
CA THR A 415 -8.13 1.01 -2.97
C THR A 415 -8.21 0.74 -4.47
N THR A 416 -9.36 1.07 -5.08
CA THR A 416 -9.47 1.13 -6.55
C THR A 416 -8.39 2.05 -7.13
N SER A 417 -7.95 1.76 -8.35
CA SER A 417 -6.94 2.56 -9.04
C SER A 417 -7.44 3.96 -9.37
N ILE A 418 -8.73 4.13 -9.70
CA ILE A 418 -9.27 5.49 -9.94
C ILE A 418 -9.30 6.32 -8.65
N TYR A 419 -9.76 5.77 -7.52
CA TYR A 419 -9.64 6.47 -6.22
C TYR A 419 -8.18 6.78 -5.90
N LYS A 420 -7.26 5.85 -6.18
CA LYS A 420 -5.81 6.02 -5.93
C LYS A 420 -5.22 7.17 -6.75
N ILE A 421 -5.73 7.44 -7.96
CA ILE A 421 -5.35 8.60 -8.78
C ILE A 421 -5.90 9.89 -8.12
N ILE A 422 -7.20 9.97 -7.81
CA ILE A 422 -7.83 11.13 -7.13
C ILE A 422 -7.10 11.48 -5.83
N ALA A 423 -6.92 10.48 -4.94
CA ALA A 423 -6.22 10.66 -3.67
C ALA A 423 -4.76 11.07 -3.85
N LYS A 424 -4.09 10.60 -4.92
CA LYS A 424 -2.72 11.02 -5.23
C LYS A 424 -2.66 12.47 -5.72
N THR A 425 -3.61 12.90 -6.56
CA THR A 425 -3.75 14.30 -7.00
C THR A 425 -3.94 15.24 -5.80
N LEU A 426 -4.93 14.95 -4.95
CA LEU A 426 -5.15 15.72 -3.70
C LEU A 426 -3.91 15.70 -2.79
N SER A 427 -3.24 14.54 -2.64
CA SER A 427 -2.01 14.46 -1.83
C SER A 427 -0.86 15.31 -2.38
N ASN A 428 -0.79 15.52 -3.70
CA ASN A 428 0.25 16.34 -4.32
C ASN A 428 0.00 17.83 -4.05
N ARG A 429 -1.25 18.29 -4.21
CA ARG A 429 -1.65 19.67 -3.90
C ARG A 429 -1.46 19.97 -2.41
N LEU A 430 -1.91 19.07 -1.53
CA LEU A 430 -1.75 19.23 -0.08
C LEU A 430 -0.28 19.32 0.34
N LYS A 431 0.60 18.54 -0.31
CA LYS A 431 2.03 18.50 0.03
C LYS A 431 2.75 19.84 -0.16
N THR A 432 2.21 20.79 -0.93
CA THR A 432 2.87 22.09 -1.12
C THR A 432 2.72 23.03 0.08
N SER A 433 1.56 23.07 0.75
CA SER A 433 1.28 23.99 1.88
C SER A 433 1.66 23.45 3.27
N LEU A 434 1.82 22.12 3.40
CA LEU A 434 2.21 21.49 4.68
C LEU A 434 3.50 22.01 5.33
N PRO A 435 4.58 22.40 4.62
CA PRO A 435 5.82 22.90 5.25
C PRO A 435 5.62 24.11 6.14
N ASP A 436 4.67 24.97 5.77
CA ASP A 436 4.40 26.27 6.40
C ASP A 436 3.20 26.19 7.36
N THR A 437 2.23 25.33 7.06
CA THR A 437 1.02 25.07 7.86
C THR A 437 1.28 24.16 9.09
N ILE A 438 2.22 23.22 9.03
CA ILE A 438 2.47 22.23 10.10
C ILE A 438 3.56 22.70 11.06
N SER A 439 3.31 22.61 12.36
CA SER A 439 4.25 22.91 13.45
C SER A 439 5.63 22.29 13.21
N GLY A 440 6.70 23.04 13.46
CA GLY A 440 8.09 22.59 13.26
C GLY A 440 8.47 21.34 14.05
N ASN A 441 7.74 21.02 15.12
CA ASN A 441 7.97 19.86 15.97
C ASN A 441 7.45 18.54 15.35
N GLN A 442 6.63 18.59 14.29
CA GLN A 442 6.21 17.41 13.52
C GLN A 442 7.10 17.21 12.31
N LEU A 443 7.83 16.09 12.30
CA LEU A 443 8.93 15.83 11.36
C LEU A 443 8.61 14.76 10.31
N ALA A 444 7.50 14.03 10.45
CA ALA A 444 7.11 13.01 9.48
C ALA A 444 6.30 13.58 8.32
N PHE A 445 6.52 13.03 7.12
CA PHE A 445 5.81 13.32 5.86
C PHE A 445 5.84 14.78 5.33
N VAL A 446 6.31 15.75 6.12
CA VAL A 446 6.52 17.13 5.68
C VAL A 446 7.80 17.24 4.84
N LYS A 447 7.75 18.04 3.75
CA LYS A 447 8.90 18.27 2.86
C LYS A 447 10.08 18.87 3.64
N ASN A 448 11.31 18.45 3.31
CA ASN A 448 12.57 18.90 3.91
C ASN A 448 12.78 18.58 5.41
N ARG A 449 11.87 17.88 6.08
CA ARG A 449 12.06 17.41 7.47
C ARG A 449 12.51 15.95 7.47
N GLN A 450 13.49 15.59 8.31
CA GLN A 450 14.08 14.24 8.35
C GLN A 450 13.97 13.63 9.74
N ILE A 451 13.74 12.32 9.83
CA ILE A 451 13.71 11.58 11.09
C ILE A 451 15.04 11.64 11.86
N THR A 452 16.16 11.85 11.16
CA THR A 452 17.48 12.08 11.76
C THR A 452 17.56 13.40 12.52
N ASP A 453 16.73 14.39 12.15
CA ASP A 453 16.58 15.66 12.88
C ASP A 453 15.94 15.41 14.25
N ALA A 454 14.93 14.53 14.32
CA ALA A 454 14.30 14.13 15.56
C ALA A 454 15.31 13.52 16.54
N ILE A 455 16.16 12.60 16.05
CA ILE A 455 17.19 11.95 16.87
C ILE A 455 18.23 12.96 17.34
N LEU A 456 18.75 13.81 16.45
CA LEU A 456 19.74 14.82 16.83
C LEU A 456 19.15 15.73 17.92
N MET A 457 17.96 16.30 17.69
CA MET A 457 17.34 17.21 18.64
C MET A 457 17.06 16.55 20.00
N ALA A 458 16.52 15.34 20.01
CA ALA A 458 16.24 14.60 21.24
C ALA A 458 17.52 14.33 22.05
N ASN A 459 18.60 13.88 21.41
CA ASN A 459 19.85 13.58 22.11
C ASN A 459 20.52 14.86 22.63
N GLU A 460 20.49 15.95 21.86
CA GLU A 460 21.07 17.23 22.27
C GLU A 460 20.33 17.86 23.46
N ALA A 461 19.00 17.73 23.49
CA ALA A 461 18.14 18.15 24.59
C ALA A 461 18.39 17.34 25.87
N VAL A 462 18.50 16.01 25.76
CA VAL A 462 18.83 15.12 26.90
C VAL A 462 20.22 15.37 27.44
N ASP A 463 21.21 15.61 26.56
CA ASP A 463 22.57 15.97 26.97
C ASP A 463 22.59 17.32 27.72
N PHE A 464 21.83 18.32 27.25
CA PHE A 464 21.69 19.60 27.94
C PHE A 464 21.13 19.44 29.37
N TRP A 465 20.04 18.66 29.54
CA TRP A 465 19.50 18.37 30.88
C TRP A 465 20.50 17.64 31.78
N LYS A 466 21.24 16.66 31.26
CA LYS A 466 22.31 15.95 31.99
C LYS A 466 23.41 16.93 32.44
N MET A 467 23.95 17.73 31.54
CA MET A 467 25.01 18.70 31.83
C MET A 467 24.57 19.78 32.82
N LYS A 468 23.31 20.22 32.76
CA LYS A 468 22.72 21.20 33.70
C LYS A 468 22.14 20.59 34.98
N LYS A 469 22.24 19.26 35.18
CA LYS A 469 21.64 18.51 36.31
C LYS A 469 20.13 18.78 36.50
N ILE A 470 19.41 19.08 35.42
CA ILE A 470 17.96 19.34 35.44
C ILE A 470 17.22 18.01 35.60
N LYS A 471 16.33 17.93 36.59
CA LYS A 471 15.45 16.77 36.81
C LYS A 471 14.27 16.80 35.84
N GLY A 472 14.04 15.71 35.12
CA GLY A 472 12.93 15.59 34.18
C GLY A 472 12.68 14.17 33.70
N PHE A 473 11.62 14.01 32.93
CA PHE A 473 11.19 12.77 32.30
C PHE A 473 11.09 12.95 30.80
N ILE A 474 11.45 11.90 30.08
CA ILE A 474 11.17 11.73 28.66
C ILE A 474 10.04 10.72 28.55
N LEU A 475 8.91 11.09 27.93
CA LEU A 475 7.82 10.16 27.66
C LEU A 475 7.83 9.81 26.18
N LYS A 476 8.02 8.53 25.86
CA LYS A 476 7.73 7.98 24.54
C LYS A 476 6.30 7.43 24.56
N LEU A 477 5.40 7.94 23.72
CA LEU A 477 4.03 7.44 23.61
C LEU A 477 3.81 6.72 22.27
N ASP A 478 3.04 5.64 22.27
CA ASP A 478 2.57 4.87 21.10
C ASP A 478 1.04 5.06 20.98
N ILE A 479 0.50 5.26 19.78
CA ILE A 479 -0.94 5.39 19.56
C ILE A 479 -1.53 4.02 19.16
N GLU A 480 -2.60 3.58 19.85
CA GLU A 480 -3.30 2.35 19.48
C GLU A 480 -4.03 2.54 18.13
N LYS A 481 -3.58 1.79 17.11
CA LYS A 481 -4.21 1.71 15.78
C LYS A 481 -4.47 3.10 15.18
N ALA A 482 -3.42 3.93 15.15
CA ALA A 482 -3.50 5.36 14.83
C ALA A 482 -4.33 5.72 13.58
N PHE A 483 -4.25 4.93 12.52
CA PHE A 483 -5.08 5.15 11.32
C PHE A 483 -6.55 4.74 11.53
N ASP A 484 -6.84 3.62 12.19
CA ASP A 484 -8.17 3.02 12.23
C ASP A 484 -9.17 3.79 13.13
N ASN A 485 -8.67 4.56 14.10
CA ASN A 485 -9.48 5.15 15.17
C ASN A 485 -9.83 6.65 14.97
N LEU A 486 -9.12 7.37 14.10
CA LEU A 486 -9.23 8.83 13.98
C LEU A 486 -10.64 9.30 13.58
N ASN A 487 -11.22 10.21 14.37
CA ASN A 487 -12.54 10.79 14.12
C ASN A 487 -12.52 11.72 12.90
N TRP A 488 -13.45 11.53 11.96
CA TRP A 488 -13.56 12.35 10.75
C TRP A 488 -14.06 13.77 11.01
N ASP A 489 -14.86 13.97 12.06
CA ASP A 489 -15.36 15.30 12.44
C ASP A 489 -14.24 16.14 13.05
N PHE A 490 -13.33 15.49 13.80
CA PHE A 490 -12.10 16.11 14.28
C PHE A 490 -11.13 16.51 13.15
N ILE A 491 -11.02 15.69 12.09
CA ILE A 491 -10.22 16.08 10.90
C ILE A 491 -10.81 17.34 10.28
N ASP A 492 -12.13 17.42 10.12
CA ASP A 492 -12.78 18.57 9.50
C ASP A 492 -12.65 19.84 10.36
N PHE A 493 -12.79 19.72 11.69
CA PHE A 493 -12.50 20.78 12.65
C PHE A 493 -11.06 21.32 12.55
N VAL A 494 -10.05 20.44 12.45
CA VAL A 494 -8.64 20.90 12.32
C VAL A 494 -8.38 21.54 10.95
N LEU A 495 -9.06 21.10 9.89
CA LEU A 495 -8.99 21.75 8.57
C LEU A 495 -9.65 23.14 8.60
N GLU A 496 -10.81 23.28 9.25
CA GLU A 496 -11.50 24.55 9.47
C GLU A 496 -10.64 25.56 10.23
N LYS A 497 -10.09 25.16 11.37
CA LYS A 497 -9.19 25.99 12.20
C LYS A 497 -7.90 26.40 11.48
N LYS A 498 -7.52 25.69 10.41
CA LYS A 498 -6.37 26.00 9.55
C LYS A 498 -6.73 26.82 8.30
N ASN A 499 -7.96 27.32 8.20
CA ASN A 499 -8.44 28.12 7.08
C ASN A 499 -8.42 27.36 5.73
N PHE A 500 -8.65 26.04 5.74
CA PHE A 500 -8.83 25.28 4.49
C PHE A 500 -10.19 25.61 3.85
N PRO A 501 -10.27 25.80 2.52
CA PRO A 501 -11.53 26.11 1.84
C PRO A 501 -12.62 25.06 2.06
N ASN A 502 -13.88 25.51 2.16
CA ASN A 502 -15.04 24.61 2.29
C ASN A 502 -15.16 23.59 1.13
N LEU A 503 -14.74 23.97 -0.08
CA LEU A 503 -14.68 23.05 -1.22
C LEU A 503 -13.65 21.92 -0.99
N TRP A 504 -12.47 22.26 -0.46
CA TRP A 504 -11.44 21.28 -0.09
C TRP A 504 -11.93 20.35 1.02
N ARG A 505 -12.51 20.91 2.09
CA ARG A 505 -13.13 20.14 3.19
C ARG A 505 -14.18 19.15 2.67
N LYS A 506 -15.06 19.59 1.77
CA LYS A 506 -16.06 18.76 1.08
C LYS A 506 -15.41 17.57 0.34
N TRP A 507 -14.34 17.82 -0.43
CA TRP A 507 -13.57 16.76 -1.11
C TRP A 507 -12.95 15.75 -0.14
N ILE A 508 -12.29 16.22 0.93
CA ILE A 508 -11.72 15.35 1.96
C ILE A 508 -12.81 14.50 2.62
N ARG A 509 -13.94 15.11 3.00
CA ARG A 509 -15.09 14.41 3.59
C ARG A 509 -15.65 13.34 2.65
N GLY A 510 -15.79 13.66 1.36
CA GLY A 510 -16.23 12.72 0.33
C GLY A 510 -15.29 11.53 0.13
N CYS A 511 -13.97 11.76 0.19
CA CYS A 511 -12.97 10.69 0.16
C CYS A 511 -13.15 9.73 1.35
N ILE A 512 -13.15 10.23 2.58
CA ILE A 512 -13.06 9.40 3.80
C ILE A 512 -14.40 8.78 4.21
N SER A 513 -15.53 9.50 4.10
CA SER A 513 -16.77 9.10 4.76
C SER A 513 -17.61 8.05 4.03
N ASN A 514 -17.46 7.94 2.71
CA ASN A 514 -18.25 7.03 1.87
C ASN A 514 -17.56 5.68 1.57
N VAL A 515 -16.50 5.34 2.30
CA VAL A 515 -15.72 4.12 2.10
C VAL A 515 -16.47 2.87 2.60
N THR A 516 -16.35 1.77 1.84
CA THR A 516 -16.79 0.44 2.31
C THR A 516 -15.68 -0.58 2.10
N TYR A 517 -15.46 -1.42 3.12
CA TYR A 517 -14.35 -2.36 3.19
C TYR A 517 -14.81 -3.82 3.10
N SER A 518 -13.99 -4.67 2.47
CA SER A 518 -14.09 -6.13 2.57
C SER A 518 -12.71 -6.72 2.86
N VAL A 519 -12.61 -7.67 3.78
CA VAL A 519 -11.33 -8.26 4.22
C VAL A 519 -10.95 -9.41 3.30
N ILE A 520 -9.72 -9.45 2.81
CA ILE A 520 -9.23 -10.55 1.97
C ILE A 520 -8.85 -11.73 2.86
N VAL A 521 -9.62 -12.82 2.75
CA VAL A 521 -9.36 -14.11 3.41
C VAL A 521 -9.13 -15.14 2.31
N ASN A 522 -7.99 -15.85 2.36
CA ASN A 522 -7.61 -16.86 1.35
C ASN A 522 -7.73 -16.37 -0.11
N GLY A 523 -7.37 -15.11 -0.34
CA GLY A 523 -7.41 -14.46 -1.66
C GLY A 523 -8.78 -13.94 -2.11
N ARG A 524 -9.85 -14.09 -1.31
CA ARG A 524 -11.21 -13.68 -1.66
C ARG A 524 -11.77 -12.64 -0.66
N PRO A 525 -12.55 -11.64 -1.12
CA PRO A 525 -13.08 -10.59 -0.24
C PRO A 525 -14.26 -11.10 0.61
N GLN A 526 -14.20 -10.83 1.90
CA GLN A 526 -15.17 -11.25 2.91
C GLN A 526 -15.75 -10.08 3.69
N GLY A 527 -17.05 -10.20 4.00
CA GLY A 527 -17.83 -9.18 4.70
C GLY A 527 -17.98 -7.86 3.93
N ARG A 528 -18.78 -6.96 4.49
CA ARG A 528 -18.87 -5.57 4.05
C ARG A 528 -18.98 -4.67 5.28
N ILE A 529 -17.90 -3.98 5.59
CA ILE A 529 -17.79 -3.06 6.72
C ILE A 529 -17.98 -1.65 6.18
N LYS A 530 -19.02 -0.94 6.62
CA LYS A 530 -19.10 0.52 6.45
C LYS A 530 -18.33 1.15 7.61
N ALA A 531 -17.36 2.02 7.31
CA ALA A 531 -16.68 2.77 8.34
C ALA A 531 -17.48 4.00 8.76
N ASN A 532 -17.27 4.42 10.00
CA ASN A 532 -17.79 5.68 10.56
C ASN A 532 -16.65 6.57 11.11
N ARG A 533 -15.39 6.11 11.01
CA ARG A 533 -14.15 6.75 11.44
C ARG A 533 -12.95 6.04 10.79
N GLY A 534 -11.77 6.61 10.95
CA GLY A 534 -10.50 6.03 10.54
C GLY A 534 -10.09 6.37 9.09
N LEU A 535 -8.79 6.28 8.85
CA LEU A 535 -8.11 6.57 7.59
C LEU A 535 -7.53 5.29 6.98
N ARG A 536 -7.30 5.28 5.67
CA ARG A 536 -6.86 4.09 4.93
C ARG A 536 -5.35 3.88 5.06
N GLN A 537 -4.94 2.83 5.75
CA GLN A 537 -3.52 2.47 5.80
C GLN A 537 -3.02 2.01 4.43
N GLY A 538 -2.19 2.83 3.78
CA GLY A 538 -1.65 2.62 2.42
C GLY A 538 -2.20 3.57 1.35
N ASP A 539 -3.16 4.43 1.69
CA ASP A 539 -3.67 5.51 0.85
C ASP A 539 -2.74 6.74 0.91
N PRO A 540 -2.32 7.33 -0.24
CA PRO A 540 -1.44 8.50 -0.26
C PRO A 540 -2.02 9.76 0.39
N LEU A 541 -3.34 9.92 0.48
CA LEU A 541 -3.97 11.08 1.13
C LEU A 541 -3.98 10.93 2.65
N SER A 542 -4.27 9.71 3.13
CA SER A 542 -4.45 9.38 4.55
C SER A 542 -3.24 9.72 5.43
N THR A 543 -1.99 9.63 4.94
CA THR A 543 -0.80 10.01 5.74
C THR A 543 -0.74 11.50 6.06
N PHE A 544 -1.20 12.36 5.13
CA PHE A 544 -1.17 13.82 5.32
C PHE A 544 -2.32 14.29 6.21
N LEU A 545 -3.51 13.71 6.06
CA LEU A 545 -4.64 13.96 6.96
C LEU A 545 -4.33 13.56 8.41
N PHE A 546 -3.62 12.44 8.61
CA PHE A 546 -3.15 12.04 9.94
C PHE A 546 -2.16 13.05 10.53
N VAL A 547 -1.20 13.55 9.73
CA VAL A 547 -0.25 14.59 10.16
C VAL A 547 -0.95 15.90 10.53
N ILE A 548 -1.95 16.33 9.75
CA ILE A 548 -2.78 17.51 10.06
C ILE A 548 -3.50 17.32 11.40
N ALA A 549 -4.16 16.18 11.62
CA ALA A 549 -4.84 15.90 12.89
C ALA A 549 -3.87 15.86 14.10
N MET A 550 -2.65 15.32 13.92
CA MET A 550 -1.60 15.33 14.95
C MET A 550 -0.99 16.72 15.19
N ASP A 551 -1.12 17.66 14.26
CA ASP A 551 -0.65 19.05 14.43
C ASP A 551 -1.41 19.77 15.56
N TYR A 552 -2.66 19.41 15.80
CA TYR A 552 -3.44 19.90 16.95
C TYR A 552 -2.75 19.57 18.27
N LEU A 553 -2.31 18.31 18.46
CA LEU A 553 -1.58 17.93 19.67
C LEU A 553 -0.26 18.69 19.81
N SER A 554 0.44 18.95 18.69
CA SER A 554 1.65 19.78 18.72
C SER A 554 1.36 21.21 19.19
N ARG A 555 0.29 21.83 18.69
CA ARG A 555 -0.11 23.21 19.04
C ARG A 555 -0.60 23.30 20.48
N LEU A 556 -1.41 22.34 20.93
CA LEU A 556 -1.84 22.22 22.34
C LEU A 556 -0.63 22.12 23.29
N LEU A 557 0.36 21.27 22.97
CA LEU A 557 1.57 21.13 23.79
C LEU A 557 2.44 22.39 23.78
N SER A 558 2.55 23.08 22.65
CA SER A 558 3.24 24.38 22.56
C SER A 558 2.55 25.46 23.40
N HIS A 559 1.21 25.53 23.36
CA HIS A 559 0.42 26.48 24.14
C HIS A 559 0.52 26.20 25.65
N LEU A 560 0.50 24.93 26.06
CA LEU A 560 0.72 24.55 27.46
C LEU A 560 2.15 24.90 27.94
N GLU A 561 3.14 24.89 27.04
CA GLU A 561 4.51 25.31 27.37
C GLU A 561 4.66 26.84 27.43
N SER A 562 3.99 27.60 26.57
CA SER A 562 4.04 29.08 26.59
C SER A 562 3.25 29.69 27.75
N SER A 563 2.11 29.10 28.11
CA SER A 563 1.33 29.45 29.31
C SER A 563 1.99 29.00 30.63
N GLY A 564 3.03 28.16 30.57
CA GLY A 564 3.71 27.63 31.74
C GLY A 564 2.98 26.47 32.45
N ALA A 565 1.87 25.98 31.89
CA ALA A 565 1.13 24.82 32.38
C ALA A 565 1.95 23.51 32.30
N ILE A 566 2.89 23.41 31.35
CA ILE A 566 3.96 22.40 31.32
C ILE A 566 5.32 23.08 31.11
N LYS A 567 6.42 22.35 31.30
CA LYS A 567 7.77 22.88 31.06
C LYS A 567 8.72 21.85 30.47
N GLY A 568 9.15 22.05 29.23
CA GLY A 568 10.08 21.18 28.52
C GLY A 568 11.55 21.57 28.70
N VAL A 569 12.35 21.25 27.68
CA VAL A 569 13.78 21.57 27.63
C VAL A 569 13.96 23.01 27.16
N SER A 570 14.23 23.93 28.08
CA SER A 570 14.57 25.33 27.76
C SER A 570 16.09 25.50 27.67
N LEU A 571 16.60 25.78 26.48
CA LEU A 571 18.04 25.99 26.21
C LEU A 571 18.43 27.47 26.26
N SER A 572 17.51 28.34 25.86
CA SER A 572 17.62 29.80 25.90
C SER A 572 16.20 30.39 25.94
N ASN A 573 16.06 31.70 26.23
CA ASN A 573 14.76 32.37 26.31
C ASN A 573 13.87 32.16 25.07
N ASN A 574 14.46 31.90 23.90
CA ASN A 574 13.77 31.73 22.63
C ASN A 574 13.91 30.30 22.05
N CYS A 575 14.29 29.29 22.82
CA CYS A 575 14.40 27.91 22.35
C CYS A 575 14.02 26.90 23.43
N ASN A 576 12.74 26.53 23.41
CA ASN A 576 12.12 25.52 24.26
C ASN A 576 11.69 24.31 23.42
N ILE A 577 11.77 23.11 24.00
CA ILE A 577 11.36 21.85 23.38
C ILE A 577 10.60 21.01 24.41
N SER A 578 9.28 21.11 24.39
CA SER A 578 8.36 20.19 25.10
C SER A 578 8.15 18.87 24.35
N HIS A 579 8.22 18.84 23.02
CA HIS A 579 7.84 17.67 22.25
C HIS A 579 8.48 17.58 20.86
N ILE A 580 8.57 16.35 20.35
CA ILE A 580 8.97 16.00 18.98
C ILE A 580 8.01 14.91 18.51
N LEU A 581 7.37 15.10 17.35
CA LEU A 581 6.47 14.14 16.73
C LEU A 581 7.09 13.56 15.45
N PHE A 582 6.95 12.25 15.27
CA PHE A 582 7.23 11.59 14.00
C PHE A 582 6.06 10.68 13.64
N ALA A 583 5.04 11.25 13.00
CA ALA A 583 3.75 10.61 12.74
C ALA A 583 3.08 10.14 14.04
N ASP A 584 3.00 8.83 14.27
CA ASP A 584 2.41 8.20 15.45
C ASP A 584 3.40 7.94 16.61
N ASP A 585 4.72 8.05 16.37
CA ASP A 585 5.73 8.10 17.44
C ASP A 585 5.75 9.51 18.06
N ILE A 586 5.39 9.61 19.36
CA ILE A 586 5.40 10.85 20.14
C ILE A 586 6.56 10.80 21.14
N LEU A 587 7.40 11.83 21.20
CA LEU A 587 8.43 12.00 22.22
C LEU A 587 8.21 13.33 22.96
N LEU A 588 7.96 13.26 24.26
CA LEU A 588 7.72 14.42 25.13
C LEU A 588 8.87 14.60 26.12
N PHE A 589 9.17 15.84 26.46
CA PHE A 589 10.11 16.24 27.50
C PHE A 589 9.36 17.07 28.52
N ILE A 590 9.37 16.64 29.79
CA ILE A 590 8.74 17.37 30.89
C ILE A 590 9.65 17.42 32.12
N LYS A 591 9.78 18.60 32.73
CA LYS A 591 10.51 18.78 33.99
C LYS A 591 9.79 18.05 35.13
N ASP A 592 10.54 17.47 36.06
CA ASP A 592 9.97 16.76 37.22
C ASP A 592 9.21 17.73 38.14
N ASN A 593 7.88 17.67 38.08
CA ASN A 593 6.92 18.38 38.91
C ASN A 593 5.52 17.77 38.67
N ASP A 594 4.77 17.47 39.73
CA ASP A 594 3.45 16.83 39.63
C ASP A 594 2.39 17.71 38.95
N TYR A 595 2.47 19.04 39.09
CA TYR A 595 1.58 19.98 38.38
C TYR A 595 1.75 19.86 36.85
N PHE A 596 2.99 19.90 36.36
CA PHE A 596 3.26 19.76 34.92
C PHE A 596 2.81 18.38 34.41
N LEU A 597 3.09 17.31 35.16
CA LEU A 597 2.65 15.97 34.81
C LEU A 597 1.12 15.88 34.73
N ASN A 598 0.40 16.30 35.77
CA ASN A 598 -1.06 16.23 35.80
C ASN A 598 -1.72 17.04 34.67
N ASN A 599 -1.21 18.24 34.36
CA ASN A 599 -1.68 19.05 33.24
C ASN A 599 -1.45 18.34 31.89
N LEU A 600 -0.27 17.75 31.68
CA LEU A 600 0.01 16.97 30.48
C LEU A 600 -0.95 15.78 30.35
N ARG A 601 -1.24 15.08 31.45
CA ARG A 601 -2.17 13.93 31.46
C ARG A 601 -3.60 14.35 31.10
N MET A 602 -4.06 15.49 31.61
CA MET A 602 -5.36 16.05 31.27
C MET A 602 -5.44 16.43 29.78
N ALA A 603 -4.43 17.15 29.28
CA ALA A 603 -4.34 17.55 27.87
C ALA A 603 -4.35 16.35 26.92
N LEU A 604 -3.59 15.29 27.23
CA LEU A 604 -3.60 14.05 26.47
C LEU A 604 -4.98 13.38 26.50
N SER A 605 -5.64 13.28 27.66
CA SER A 605 -6.98 12.66 27.75
C SER A 605 -8.06 13.45 27.00
N LEU A 606 -7.98 14.79 26.99
CA LEU A 606 -8.85 15.64 26.16
C LEU A 606 -8.60 15.39 24.67
N PHE A 607 -7.33 15.31 24.25
CA PHE A 607 -6.97 14.95 22.88
C PHE A 607 -7.47 13.56 22.46
N GLU A 608 -7.38 12.55 23.34
CA GLU A 608 -7.93 11.21 23.08
C GLU A 608 -9.44 11.25 22.82
N ARG A 609 -10.18 12.04 23.62
CA ARG A 609 -11.65 12.18 23.50
C ARG A 609 -12.05 12.92 22.22
N ALA A 610 -11.37 14.01 21.87
CA ALA A 610 -11.67 14.79 20.68
C ALA A 610 -11.29 14.05 19.39
N SER A 611 -10.06 13.56 19.30
CA SER A 611 -9.52 12.91 18.09
C SER A 611 -9.98 11.45 17.92
N GLY A 612 -10.35 10.77 19.00
CA GLY A 612 -10.55 9.31 19.02
C GLY A 612 -9.25 8.50 19.02
N LEU A 613 -8.07 9.14 18.96
CA LEU A 613 -6.78 8.46 19.03
C LEU A 613 -6.43 8.12 20.48
N LYS A 614 -6.36 6.83 20.81
CA LYS A 614 -6.04 6.36 22.16
C LYS A 614 -4.55 6.05 22.33
N ILE A 615 -3.96 6.42 23.46
CA ILE A 615 -2.57 6.13 23.81
C ILE A 615 -2.45 4.69 24.34
N ASN A 616 -1.43 3.98 23.85
CA ASN A 616 -1.10 2.63 24.23
C ASN A 616 -0.11 2.60 25.41
N LEU A 617 -0.64 2.60 26.63
CA LEU A 617 0.14 2.61 27.87
C LEU A 617 1.05 1.38 28.06
N LEU A 618 0.82 0.27 27.33
CA LEU A 618 1.64 -0.95 27.40
C LEU A 618 2.89 -0.91 26.51
N LYS A 619 2.93 0.01 25.54
CA LYS A 619 4.07 0.22 24.65
C LYS A 619 4.74 1.58 24.82
N SER A 620 4.06 2.51 25.46
CA SER A 620 4.63 3.76 25.90
C SER A 620 5.76 3.50 26.91
N ALA A 621 6.68 4.44 27.08
CA ALA A 621 7.83 4.33 27.98
C ALA A 621 8.10 5.67 28.66
N LEU A 622 8.40 5.64 29.96
CA LEU A 622 8.83 6.81 30.74
C LEU A 622 10.30 6.62 31.13
N VAL A 623 11.16 7.57 30.75
CA VAL A 623 12.61 7.50 30.96
C VAL A 623 13.06 8.67 31.84
N PRO A 624 13.57 8.44 33.07
CA PRO A 624 14.04 9.49 33.95
C PRO A 624 15.38 10.08 33.50
N VAL A 625 15.56 11.39 33.71
CA VAL A 625 16.82 12.12 33.52
C VAL A 625 17.14 12.90 34.79
N ASN A 626 18.23 12.54 35.46
CA ASN A 626 18.65 13.07 36.77
C ASN A 626 17.63 12.91 37.92
N VAL A 627 16.59 12.10 37.73
CA VAL A 627 15.58 11.75 38.74
C VAL A 627 15.98 10.44 39.45
N SER A 628 15.67 10.30 40.74
CA SER A 628 15.93 9.09 41.52
C SER A 628 15.04 7.92 41.09
N GLU A 629 15.53 6.68 41.25
CA GLU A 629 14.80 5.48 40.83
C GLU A 629 13.44 5.33 41.52
N ASN A 630 13.32 5.69 42.80
CA ASN A 630 12.06 5.63 43.55
C ASN A 630 11.00 6.57 42.95
N ARG A 631 11.37 7.83 42.69
CA ARG A 631 10.50 8.83 42.04
C ARG A 631 10.15 8.43 40.61
N ALA A 632 11.08 7.77 39.89
CA ALA A 632 10.80 7.23 38.57
C ALA A 632 9.79 6.06 38.59
N LYS A 633 9.85 5.17 39.59
CA LYS A 633 8.89 4.07 39.78
C LYS A 633 7.50 4.57 40.17
N GLU A 634 7.43 5.55 41.08
CA GLU A 634 6.21 6.28 41.43
C GLU A 634 5.55 6.85 40.18
N CYS A 635 6.24 7.73 39.45
CA CYS A 635 5.71 8.33 38.22
C CYS A 635 5.36 7.27 37.17
N ALA A 636 6.16 6.21 37.00
CA ALA A 636 5.85 5.15 36.04
C ALA A 636 4.47 4.51 36.33
N SER A 637 4.15 4.21 37.59
CA SER A 637 2.87 3.58 37.95
C SER A 637 1.62 4.37 37.52
N PHE A 638 1.72 5.70 37.40
CA PHE A 638 0.63 6.57 36.94
C PHE A 638 0.57 6.78 35.42
N TRP A 639 1.63 6.41 34.69
CA TRP A 639 1.82 6.77 33.28
C TRP A 639 2.04 5.57 32.34
N VAL A 640 2.76 4.53 32.76
CA VAL A 640 3.25 3.44 31.90
C VAL A 640 3.47 2.17 32.74
N TYR A 641 2.94 1.03 32.29
CA TYR A 641 3.38 -0.27 32.82
C TYR A 641 4.77 -0.63 32.24
N PRO A 642 5.78 -0.94 33.06
CA PRO A 642 7.17 -1.03 32.60
C PRO A 642 7.40 -2.23 31.68
N ALA A 643 7.44 -1.98 30.37
CA ALA A 643 7.87 -2.94 29.36
C ALA A 643 9.38 -2.81 29.09
N ILE A 644 10.16 -3.83 29.47
CA ILE A 644 11.58 -3.92 29.15
C ILE A 644 11.72 -4.21 27.64
N LEU A 645 12.34 -3.29 26.89
CA LEU A 645 12.57 -3.44 25.45
C LEU A 645 13.63 -4.52 25.16
N SER A 646 13.20 -5.66 24.63
CA SER A 646 14.07 -6.67 24.02
C SER A 646 14.18 -6.48 22.50
N PRO A 647 15.38 -6.39 21.91
CA PRO A 647 15.56 -6.48 20.47
C PRO A 647 16.14 -7.84 20.05
N SER A 648 15.47 -8.51 19.12
CA SER A 648 16.08 -9.51 18.23
C SER A 648 15.31 -9.57 16.92
N PRO A 649 16.03 -9.62 15.79
CA PRO A 649 15.70 -10.61 14.78
C PRO A 649 16.90 -11.51 14.46
N THR A 650 16.73 -12.81 14.67
CA THR A 650 17.57 -13.85 14.08
C THR A 650 17.29 -13.96 12.59
N TRP A 651 18.35 -13.98 11.79
CA TRP A 651 18.28 -14.23 10.35
C TRP A 651 18.67 -15.67 10.05
N GLU A 652 17.79 -16.41 9.37
CA GLU A 652 18.09 -17.71 8.78
C GLU A 652 18.61 -17.48 7.36
N PHE A 653 19.80 -17.97 7.04
CA PHE A 653 20.37 -17.79 5.70
C PHE A 653 19.98 -18.94 4.78
N LEU A 654 19.43 -18.60 3.62
CA LEU A 654 19.21 -19.53 2.51
C LEU A 654 20.51 -19.74 1.68
N LEU A 655 20.53 -20.78 0.85
CA LEU A 655 21.64 -21.13 -0.05
C LEU A 655 21.81 -20.11 -1.19
N ILE A 656 22.39 -18.95 -0.88
CA ILE A 656 22.57 -17.83 -1.82
C ILE A 656 24.01 -17.85 -2.39
N SER A 657 24.14 -17.60 -3.70
CA SER A 657 25.44 -17.52 -4.40
C SER A 657 26.30 -16.34 -3.93
N LYS A 658 27.63 -16.39 -4.14
CA LYS A 658 28.55 -15.30 -3.74
C LYS A 658 28.15 -13.94 -4.35
N GLY A 659 27.66 -13.94 -5.61
CA GLY A 659 27.11 -12.75 -6.27
C GLY A 659 25.83 -12.23 -5.59
N GLY A 660 24.89 -13.11 -5.24
CA GLY A 660 23.69 -12.74 -4.49
C GLY A 660 24.01 -12.19 -3.09
N ARG A 661 24.99 -12.76 -2.39
CA ARG A 661 25.47 -12.25 -1.10
C ARG A 661 26.09 -10.86 -1.22
N LEU A 662 26.91 -10.62 -2.26
CA LEU A 662 27.47 -9.29 -2.54
C LEU A 662 26.37 -8.24 -2.79
N THR A 663 25.33 -8.61 -3.56
CA THR A 663 24.17 -7.74 -3.79
C THR A 663 23.44 -7.43 -2.48
N LEU A 664 23.16 -8.43 -1.64
CA LEU A 664 22.54 -8.24 -0.32
C LEU A 664 23.38 -7.40 0.65
N ILE A 665 24.71 -7.53 0.61
CA ILE A 665 25.60 -6.64 1.38
C ILE A 665 25.38 -5.20 0.94
N LYS A 666 25.34 -4.92 -0.36
CA LYS A 666 25.22 -3.56 -0.90
C LYS A 666 23.84 -2.93 -0.78
N SER A 667 22.77 -3.71 -0.92
CA SER A 667 21.39 -3.21 -0.87
C SER A 667 20.85 -3.12 0.56
N THR A 668 21.25 -4.06 1.42
CA THR A 668 20.54 -4.35 2.67
C THR A 668 21.46 -4.29 3.88
N LEU A 669 22.55 -5.06 3.92
CA LEU A 669 23.38 -5.12 5.13
C LEU A 669 24.20 -3.84 5.35
N SER A 670 24.60 -3.15 4.28
CA SER A 670 25.25 -1.84 4.31
C SER A 670 24.31 -0.71 4.72
N SER A 671 23.01 -0.81 4.37
CA SER A 671 22.03 0.25 4.59
C SER A 671 21.40 0.20 5.98
N LEU A 672 21.27 -0.98 6.60
CA LEU A 672 20.81 -1.14 7.98
C LEU A 672 21.51 -0.21 9.01
N PRO A 673 22.86 -0.12 9.07
CA PRO A 673 23.52 0.77 10.03
C PRO A 673 23.53 2.24 9.62
N ILE A 674 23.33 2.60 8.34
CA ILE A 674 23.43 4.00 7.85
C ILE A 674 22.60 4.96 8.69
N TYR A 675 21.42 4.52 9.13
CA TYR A 675 20.54 5.32 9.98
C TYR A 675 21.23 5.79 11.28
N GLN A 676 21.84 4.87 12.03
CA GLN A 676 22.55 5.22 13.27
C GLN A 676 23.87 5.95 12.97
N LEU A 677 24.60 5.51 11.94
CA LEU A 677 25.85 6.12 11.48
C LEU A 677 25.66 7.54 10.90
N SER A 678 24.43 7.95 10.63
CA SER A 678 24.12 9.30 10.19
C SER A 678 24.10 10.32 11.33
N VAL A 679 23.97 9.89 12.59
CA VAL A 679 23.90 10.79 13.75
C VAL A 679 25.02 10.55 14.75
N PHE A 680 25.48 9.30 14.90
CA PHE A 680 26.47 8.93 15.92
C PHE A 680 27.80 8.50 15.31
N GLN A 681 28.91 8.90 15.94
CA GLN A 681 30.23 8.30 15.70
C GLN A 681 30.19 6.83 16.15
N ALA A 682 30.37 5.89 15.24
CA ALA A 682 30.50 4.49 15.60
C ALA A 682 31.88 4.19 16.19
N PRO A 683 31.96 3.50 17.34
CA PRO A 683 33.23 3.01 17.86
C PRO A 683 33.95 2.13 16.83
N SER A 684 35.27 2.28 16.71
CA SER A 684 36.09 1.53 15.76
C SER A 684 35.93 0.01 15.88
N LEU A 685 35.65 -0.50 17.09
CA LEU A 685 35.35 -1.92 17.33
C LEU A 685 34.00 -2.34 16.72
N THR A 686 32.96 -1.51 16.80
CA THR A 686 31.65 -1.75 16.20
C THR A 686 31.75 -1.82 14.68
N CYS A 687 32.45 -0.88 14.06
CA CYS A 687 32.72 -0.91 12.61
C CYS A 687 33.47 -2.19 12.21
N LYS A 688 34.54 -2.55 12.93
CA LYS A 688 35.29 -3.80 12.70
C LYS A 688 34.42 -5.05 12.85
N ASN A 689 33.50 -5.09 13.80
CA ASN A 689 32.60 -6.22 14.03
C ASN A 689 31.55 -6.38 12.92
N ILE A 690 30.95 -5.28 12.45
CA ILE A 690 29.98 -5.32 11.35
C ILE A 690 30.69 -5.67 10.03
N GLU A 691 31.87 -5.09 9.75
CA GLU A 691 32.66 -5.47 8.57
C GLU A 691 33.15 -6.92 8.62
N LYS A 692 33.50 -7.44 9.81
CA LYS A 692 33.80 -8.87 10.03
C LYS A 692 32.58 -9.75 9.73
N PHE A 693 31.38 -9.32 10.11
CA PHE A 693 30.13 -10.00 9.77
C PHE A 693 29.89 -10.01 8.25
N TRP A 694 29.99 -8.87 7.56
CA TRP A 694 29.84 -8.81 6.10
C TRP A 694 30.88 -9.66 5.37
N ARG A 695 32.14 -9.63 5.82
CA ARG A 695 33.23 -10.45 5.25
C ARG A 695 32.99 -11.95 5.44
N ASN A 696 32.52 -12.36 6.62
CA ASN A 696 32.14 -13.75 6.89
C ASN A 696 30.94 -14.16 6.03
N PHE A 697 29.92 -13.32 5.91
CA PHE A 697 28.74 -13.59 5.08
C PHE A 697 29.12 -13.75 3.60
N LEU A 698 29.93 -12.83 3.04
CA LEU A 698 30.39 -12.87 1.65
C LEU A 698 31.14 -14.18 1.33
N TRP A 699 32.14 -14.53 2.14
CA TRP A 699 33.06 -15.62 1.83
C TRP A 699 32.61 -17.00 2.35
N LYS A 700 32.14 -17.08 3.61
CA LYS A 700 31.83 -18.34 4.29
C LYS A 700 30.35 -18.76 4.16
N GLY A 701 29.42 -17.80 4.26
CA GLY A 701 27.98 -18.09 4.21
C GLY A 701 27.49 -18.77 5.50
N ASN A 702 26.72 -19.87 5.39
CA ASN A 702 26.13 -20.56 6.54
C ASN A 702 27.17 -21.32 7.39
N ASN A 703 28.18 -21.92 6.77
CA ASN A 703 29.24 -22.64 7.49
C ASN A 703 30.18 -21.61 8.14
N ARG A 704 29.88 -21.22 9.39
CA ARG A 704 30.71 -20.27 10.15
C ARG A 704 32.15 -20.80 10.40
N SER A 705 32.31 -22.12 10.40
CA SER A 705 33.56 -22.87 10.58
C SER A 705 34.45 -22.90 9.33
N GLU A 706 33.89 -23.16 8.14
CA GLU A 706 34.68 -23.49 6.95
C GLU A 706 34.75 -22.36 5.90
N GLY A 707 35.87 -22.28 5.18
CA GLY A 707 36.11 -21.32 4.11
C GLY A 707 37.06 -20.18 4.48
N SER A 708 38.01 -19.89 3.58
CA SER A 708 38.99 -18.81 3.69
C SER A 708 38.49 -17.49 3.08
N HIS A 709 39.11 -16.37 3.49
CA HIS A 709 38.88 -15.08 2.84
C HIS A 709 39.77 -14.97 1.60
N LEU A 710 39.17 -15.06 0.40
CA LEU A 710 39.93 -15.14 -0.85
C LEU A 710 40.65 -13.84 -1.26
N ILE A 711 40.19 -12.68 -0.78
CA ILE A 711 40.76 -11.36 -1.13
C ILE A 711 40.80 -10.48 0.13
N ASN A 712 41.87 -9.70 0.29
CA ASN A 712 42.00 -8.72 1.36
C ASN A 712 40.82 -7.72 1.35
N TRP A 713 40.20 -7.53 2.52
CA TRP A 713 39.06 -6.65 2.70
C TRP A 713 39.33 -5.20 2.27
N THR A 714 40.57 -4.73 2.38
CA THR A 714 40.96 -3.38 1.95
C THR A 714 40.81 -3.16 0.45
N LYS A 715 41.11 -4.19 -0.37
CA LYS A 715 40.94 -4.22 -1.83
C LYS A 715 39.47 -4.46 -2.22
N VAL A 716 38.78 -5.37 -1.52
CA VAL A 716 37.34 -5.61 -1.69
C VAL A 716 36.52 -4.32 -1.48
N SER A 717 36.93 -3.47 -0.53
CA SER A 717 36.20 -2.26 -0.14
C SER A 717 36.53 -1.00 -0.97
N LYS A 718 37.32 -1.13 -2.03
CA LYS A 718 37.57 -0.03 -2.99
C LYS A 718 36.36 0.23 -3.91
N SER A 719 36.38 1.36 -4.63
CA SER A 719 35.41 1.64 -5.70
C SER A 719 35.48 0.56 -6.80
N LYS A 720 34.46 0.46 -7.65
CA LYS A 720 34.53 -0.44 -8.82
C LYS A 720 35.58 0.03 -9.83
N GLU A 721 35.74 1.34 -10.03
CA GLU A 721 36.75 1.90 -10.93
C GLU A 721 38.16 1.57 -10.44
N GLU A 722 38.39 1.56 -9.13
CA GLU A 722 39.67 1.17 -8.53
C GLU A 722 39.89 -0.36 -8.41
N GLY A 723 39.08 -1.18 -9.10
CA GLY A 723 39.19 -2.65 -9.08
C GLY A 723 38.70 -3.32 -7.78
N GLY A 724 37.92 -2.62 -6.97
CA GLY A 724 37.23 -3.15 -5.79
C GLY A 724 35.84 -3.70 -6.09
N LEU A 725 35.20 -4.28 -5.07
CA LEU A 725 33.82 -4.75 -5.19
C LEU A 725 32.79 -3.66 -4.89
N GLY A 726 33.17 -2.44 -4.51
CA GLY A 726 32.23 -1.37 -4.18
C GLY A 726 31.42 -1.64 -2.91
N ILE A 727 32.07 -2.15 -1.86
CA ILE A 727 31.54 -2.18 -0.50
C ILE A 727 32.20 -1.04 0.27
N SER A 728 31.45 -0.02 0.68
CA SER A 728 32.04 1.11 1.41
C SER A 728 32.55 0.69 2.80
N ARG A 729 33.72 1.19 3.20
CA ARG A 729 34.24 1.01 4.58
C ARG A 729 33.39 1.82 5.56
N LEU A 730 32.92 1.18 6.62
CA LEU A 730 31.96 1.79 7.55
C LEU A 730 32.49 3.03 8.24
N HIS A 731 33.78 3.07 8.56
CA HIS A 731 34.39 4.25 9.18
C HIS A 731 34.38 5.47 8.24
N VAL A 732 34.66 5.26 6.94
CA VAL A 732 34.64 6.33 5.93
C VAL A 732 33.19 6.78 5.68
N THR A 733 32.25 5.84 5.56
CA THR A 733 30.82 6.13 5.42
C THR A 733 30.28 6.91 6.62
N ASN A 734 30.61 6.51 7.85
CA ASN A 734 30.20 7.23 9.06
C ASN A 734 30.78 8.65 9.10
N LYS A 735 32.07 8.82 8.80
CA LYS A 735 32.69 10.16 8.71
C LYS A 735 31.97 11.05 7.70
N ALA A 736 31.74 10.55 6.48
CA ALA A 736 31.05 11.30 5.42
C ALA A 736 29.60 11.65 5.79
N LEU A 737 28.87 10.74 6.45
CA LEU A 737 27.51 10.99 6.92
C LEU A 737 27.45 12.03 8.05
N LEU A 738 28.42 12.04 8.97
CA LEU A 738 28.52 13.07 10.00
C LEU A 738 28.86 14.43 9.39
N THR A 739 29.81 14.50 8.46
CA THR A 739 30.14 15.75 7.74
C THR A 739 28.96 16.31 6.95
N LYS A 740 28.02 15.47 6.50
CA LYS A 740 26.77 15.93 5.86
C LYS A 740 25.98 16.88 6.76
N TRP A 741 26.06 16.79 8.09
CA TRP A 741 25.41 17.75 8.99
C TRP A 741 26.04 19.14 8.95
N LEU A 742 27.35 19.25 8.74
CA LEU A 742 28.03 20.54 8.57
C LEU A 742 27.54 21.22 7.29
N TRP A 743 27.40 20.46 6.19
CA TRP A 743 26.78 20.94 4.96
C TRP A 743 25.32 21.36 5.13
N ARG A 744 24.51 20.53 5.81
CA ARG A 744 23.11 20.84 6.11
C ARG A 744 22.97 22.07 7.01
N TYR A 745 23.89 22.28 7.96
CA TYR A 745 23.87 23.47 8.82
C TYR A 745 23.93 24.75 7.98
N LEU A 746 24.78 24.78 6.96
CA LEU A 746 24.84 25.93 6.04
C LEU A 746 23.64 25.99 5.08
N SER A 747 23.16 24.85 4.59
CA SER A 747 22.11 24.76 3.56
C SER A 747 20.67 24.92 4.07
N GLU A 748 20.43 24.72 5.38
CA GLU A 748 19.09 24.66 5.99
C GLU A 748 18.92 25.73 7.09
N PRO A 749 18.94 27.04 6.78
CA PRO A 749 18.99 28.11 7.77
C PRO A 749 17.78 28.15 8.72
N ASN A 750 16.60 27.78 8.22
CA ASN A 750 15.34 27.86 8.95
C ASN A 750 14.98 26.57 9.70
N ALA A 751 15.86 25.55 9.68
CA ALA A 751 15.55 24.26 10.30
C ALA A 751 15.58 24.32 11.84
N LEU A 752 14.57 23.74 12.49
CA LEU A 752 14.43 23.71 13.95
C LEU A 752 15.66 23.12 14.65
N TRP A 753 16.24 22.06 14.07
CA TRP A 753 17.45 21.42 14.60
C TRP A 753 18.66 22.37 14.61
N ARG A 754 18.80 23.24 13.59
CA ARG A 754 19.87 24.26 13.53
C ARG A 754 19.70 25.30 14.63
N ARG A 755 18.46 25.78 14.87
CA ARG A 755 18.13 26.73 15.95
C ARG A 755 18.47 26.16 17.33
N LEU A 756 18.18 24.89 17.59
CA LEU A 756 18.54 24.19 18.83
C LEU A 756 20.06 24.19 19.03
N ILE A 757 20.81 23.72 18.02
CA ILE A 757 22.29 23.67 18.05
C ILE A 757 22.89 25.05 18.32
N GLN A 758 22.40 26.09 17.64
CA GLN A 758 22.84 27.47 17.85
C GLN A 758 22.60 27.93 19.29
N CYS A 759 21.42 27.65 19.86
CA CYS A 759 21.09 28.03 21.24
C CYS A 759 21.92 27.28 22.29
N LYS A 760 22.20 26.00 22.08
CA LYS A 760 22.98 25.16 23.01
C LYS A 760 24.46 25.51 23.05
N TYR A 761 25.06 25.68 21.87
CA TYR A 761 26.51 25.74 21.71
C TYR A 761 27.06 27.17 21.59
N LYS A 762 26.25 28.10 21.06
CA LYS A 762 26.60 29.49 20.69
C LYS A 762 27.76 29.56 19.67
N GLY A 763 27.50 30.18 18.52
CA GLY A 763 28.57 30.53 17.57
C GLY A 763 29.53 31.55 18.19
N LYS A 764 30.82 31.52 17.80
CA LYS A 764 31.75 32.63 18.13
C LYS A 764 31.34 33.94 17.45
N TYR A 765 30.71 33.83 16.28
CA TYR A 765 30.24 34.94 15.45
C TYR A 765 28.91 34.56 14.76
N PRO A 766 28.12 35.53 14.25
CA PRO A 766 26.93 35.24 13.46
C PRO A 766 27.24 34.40 12.21
N GLY A 767 26.33 33.48 11.86
CA GLY A 767 26.46 32.58 10.70
C GLY A 767 27.44 31.41 10.88
N ASP A 768 28.33 31.47 11.87
CA ASP A 768 29.38 30.46 12.08
C ASP A 768 28.81 29.10 12.53
N ILE A 769 29.52 28.01 12.20
CA ILE A 769 29.20 26.66 12.71
C ILE A 769 29.61 26.59 14.20
N PRO A 770 28.70 26.28 15.16
CA PRO A 770 29.02 26.32 16.59
C PRO A 770 30.00 25.23 17.00
N SER A 771 31.26 25.61 17.23
CA SER A 771 32.34 24.72 17.64
C SER A 771 32.68 24.76 19.14
N ASN A 772 32.02 25.61 19.93
CA ASN A 772 32.26 25.70 21.37
C ASN A 772 31.56 24.57 22.15
N ILE A 773 32.19 23.41 22.20
CA ILE A 773 31.65 22.18 22.81
C ILE A 773 31.73 22.12 24.35
N SER A 774 32.17 23.20 25.02
CA SER A 774 32.37 23.26 26.49
C SER A 774 31.10 22.98 27.31
N SER A 775 29.92 23.21 26.74
CA SER A 775 28.61 23.01 27.37
C SER A 775 28.02 21.60 27.21
N SER A 776 28.74 20.65 26.59
CA SER A 776 28.21 19.33 26.22
C SER A 776 29.07 18.16 26.70
N SER A 777 28.45 17.00 26.96
CA SER A 777 29.21 15.79 27.32
C SER A 777 29.98 15.24 26.12
N SER A 778 30.87 14.27 26.37
CA SER A 778 31.54 13.50 25.32
C SER A 778 30.60 12.61 24.49
N LYS A 779 29.32 12.50 24.88
CA LYS A 779 28.31 11.64 24.24
C LYS A 779 27.29 12.43 23.40
N ALA A 780 27.41 13.75 23.32
CA ALA A 780 26.54 14.59 22.50
C ALA A 780 26.83 14.39 21.00
N PRO A 781 25.84 14.05 20.15
CA PRO A 781 26.06 13.86 18.71
C PRO A 781 26.74 15.03 17.99
N TRP A 782 26.37 16.27 18.31
CA TRP A 782 26.95 17.45 17.67
C TRP A 782 28.45 17.58 17.91
N ARG A 783 28.95 17.12 19.07
CA ARG A 783 30.38 17.10 19.36
C ARG A 783 31.15 16.25 18.35
N SER A 784 30.68 15.04 18.08
CA SER A 784 31.29 14.16 17.06
C SER A 784 31.12 14.66 15.63
N ILE A 785 30.07 15.44 15.35
CA ILE A 785 29.93 16.13 14.05
C ILE A 785 31.00 17.22 13.92
N ILE A 786 31.24 18.01 14.97
CA ILE A 786 32.26 19.08 15.02
C ILE A 786 33.69 18.55 14.94
N ASP A 787 33.99 17.33 15.39
CA ASP A 787 35.32 16.71 15.21
C ASP A 787 35.74 16.60 13.72
N ASN A 788 34.83 16.82 12.77
CA ASN A 788 35.08 16.83 11.32
C ASN A 788 35.16 18.23 10.69
N ILE A 789 35.06 19.30 11.49
CA ILE A 789 34.89 20.68 11.00
C ILE A 789 36.08 21.20 10.19
N ASP A 790 37.32 20.84 10.55
CA ASP A 790 38.51 21.36 9.87
C ASP A 790 38.65 20.75 8.47
N TRP A 791 38.45 19.44 8.34
CA TRP A 791 38.39 18.74 7.05
C TRP A 791 37.23 19.20 6.16
N PHE A 792 36.09 19.56 6.77
CA PHE A 792 34.97 20.15 6.04
C PHE A 792 35.32 21.54 5.50
N LYS A 793 35.89 22.41 6.34
CA LYS A 793 36.25 23.79 5.97
C LYS A 793 37.37 23.87 4.93
N SER A 794 38.30 22.91 4.90
CA SER A 794 39.36 22.86 3.87
C SER A 794 38.84 22.51 2.47
N ASN A 795 37.63 21.93 2.36
CA ASN A 795 37.03 21.45 1.11
C ASN A 795 35.77 22.23 0.70
N GLN A 796 35.48 23.33 1.40
CA GLN A 796 34.29 24.14 1.19
C GLN A 796 34.63 25.44 0.45
N SER A 797 33.79 25.79 -0.53
CA SER A 797 33.77 27.07 -1.23
C SER A 797 32.35 27.70 -1.18
N TRP A 798 32.16 28.85 -1.84
CA TRP A 798 30.87 29.54 -1.94
C TRP A 798 30.56 30.01 -3.36
N ASP A 799 29.35 29.75 -3.85
CA ASP A 799 28.76 30.45 -4.99
C ASP A 799 28.06 31.72 -4.46
N LEU A 800 28.74 32.84 -4.65
CA LEU A 800 28.35 34.16 -4.15
C LEU A 800 27.28 34.75 -5.07
N ASN A 801 26.01 34.50 -4.73
CA ASN A 801 24.86 35.13 -5.38
C ASN A 801 24.62 36.52 -4.75
N ASN A 802 23.53 36.70 -3.99
CA ASN A 802 23.23 37.99 -3.35
C ASN A 802 24.09 38.32 -2.10
N GLY A 803 24.81 37.35 -1.51
CA GLY A 803 25.64 37.57 -0.32
C GLY A 803 24.93 37.66 1.04
N ASP A 804 23.62 37.40 1.12
CA ASP A 804 22.80 37.69 2.31
C ASP A 804 23.21 36.93 3.58
N GLN A 805 23.59 35.66 3.47
CA GLN A 805 23.89 34.78 4.60
C GLN A 805 25.39 34.63 4.91
N ILE A 806 26.24 35.40 4.22
CA ILE A 806 27.70 35.31 4.31
C ILE A 806 28.22 36.55 5.03
N SER A 807 28.90 36.40 6.17
CA SER A 807 29.52 37.53 6.86
C SER A 807 30.74 38.02 6.10
N PHE A 808 30.87 39.32 5.90
CA PHE A 808 32.07 39.90 5.29
C PHE A 808 33.34 39.59 6.11
N TRP A 809 33.32 39.81 7.42
CA TRP A 809 34.52 39.69 8.26
C TRP A 809 34.80 38.28 8.79
N TYR A 810 33.76 37.46 9.00
CA TYR A 810 33.91 36.16 9.68
C TYR A 810 33.90 34.95 8.74
N SER A 811 33.56 35.13 7.47
CA SER A 811 33.68 34.06 6.46
C SER A 811 35.14 33.81 6.11
N ASN A 812 35.43 32.59 5.63
CA ASN A 812 36.74 32.24 5.10
C ASN A 812 36.82 32.65 3.63
N TRP A 813 37.78 33.51 3.27
CA TRP A 813 37.89 34.07 1.92
C TRP A 813 39.16 33.64 1.18
N SER A 814 40.19 33.14 1.90
CA SER A 814 41.47 32.79 1.31
C SER A 814 42.23 31.75 2.13
N LEU A 815 43.41 31.37 1.64
CA LEU A 815 44.37 30.53 2.36
C LEU A 815 44.86 31.18 3.68
N GLU A 816 44.75 32.50 3.83
CA GLU A 816 45.09 33.22 5.07
C GLU A 816 43.97 33.12 6.13
N GLY A 817 42.81 32.54 5.79
CA GLY A 817 41.69 32.37 6.69
C GLY A 817 40.64 33.49 6.60
N ARG A 818 40.09 33.86 7.76
CA ARG A 818 39.04 34.89 7.87
C ARG A 818 39.67 36.28 7.79
N LEU A 819 38.97 37.23 7.15
CA LEU A 819 39.45 38.62 7.08
C LEU A 819 39.61 39.25 8.47
N SER A 820 38.73 38.91 9.42
CA SER A 820 38.85 39.32 10.83
C SER A 820 40.14 38.84 11.53
N THR A 821 40.68 37.68 11.16
CA THR A 821 41.91 37.12 11.74
C THR A 821 43.16 37.47 10.96
N ALA A 822 43.10 37.53 9.63
CA ALA A 822 44.23 37.90 8.76
C ALA A 822 44.50 39.42 8.79
N TYR A 823 43.45 40.24 8.94
CA TYR A 823 43.53 41.71 8.90
C TYR A 823 42.95 42.36 10.17
N PRO A 824 43.43 42.00 11.38
CA PRO A 824 42.80 42.38 12.66
C PRO A 824 42.75 43.89 12.88
N ARG A 825 43.71 44.65 12.31
CA ARG A 825 43.74 46.12 12.40
C ARG A 825 42.67 46.80 11.53
N LEU A 826 42.38 46.27 10.34
CA LEU A 826 41.28 46.76 9.49
C LEU A 826 39.93 46.38 10.09
N PHE A 827 39.80 45.15 10.59
CA PHE A 827 38.61 44.69 11.31
C PHE A 827 38.32 45.52 12.58
N ALA A 828 39.35 45.90 13.35
CA ALA A 828 39.20 46.76 14.52
C ALA A 828 38.72 48.19 14.16
N LEU A 829 39.10 48.70 12.99
CA LEU A 829 38.71 50.00 12.46
C LEU A 829 37.32 50.00 11.80
N SER A 830 36.79 48.83 11.41
CA SER A 830 35.46 48.73 10.81
C SER A 830 34.38 49.13 11.81
N LEU A 831 33.37 49.87 11.34
CA LEU A 831 32.16 50.17 12.12
C LEU A 831 31.27 48.92 12.19
N ASP A 832 30.92 48.34 11.04
CA ASP A 832 30.01 47.21 10.94
C ASP A 832 30.75 45.87 10.91
N LYS A 833 30.99 45.31 12.10
CA LYS A 833 31.72 44.04 12.25
C LYS A 833 30.92 42.81 11.82
N GLU A 834 29.59 42.89 11.84
CA GLU A 834 28.69 41.76 11.53
C GLU A 834 28.07 41.83 10.12
N ILE A 835 28.41 42.87 9.35
CA ILE A 835 27.89 43.15 8.02
C ILE A 835 27.92 41.94 7.07
N SER A 836 26.79 41.69 6.39
CA SER A 836 26.68 40.65 5.37
C SER A 836 27.42 41.04 4.10
N VAL A 837 27.71 40.09 3.21
CA VAL A 837 28.29 40.37 1.88
C VAL A 837 27.32 41.17 1.01
N LYS A 838 26.01 40.97 1.18
CA LYS A 838 24.99 41.75 0.49
C LYS A 838 25.11 43.24 0.83
N ASP A 839 25.13 43.57 2.11
CA ASP A 839 25.15 44.96 2.58
C ASP A 839 26.55 45.58 2.45
N ALA A 840 27.58 44.73 2.35
CA ALA A 840 28.96 45.10 2.06
C ALA A 840 29.22 45.52 0.61
N TRP A 841 28.33 45.19 -0.32
CA TRP A 841 28.58 45.29 -1.76
C TRP A 841 27.59 46.24 -2.41
N ASN A 842 28.09 47.35 -2.94
CA ASN A 842 27.28 48.28 -3.71
C ASN A 842 27.07 47.73 -5.13
N THR A 843 25.84 47.33 -5.42
CA THR A 843 25.45 46.77 -6.73
C THR A 843 25.35 47.79 -7.86
N LEU A 844 25.36 49.10 -7.56
CA LEU A 844 25.32 50.15 -8.58
C LEU A 844 26.71 50.41 -9.16
N ASP A 845 27.71 50.55 -8.29
CA ASP A 845 29.08 50.93 -8.66
C ASP A 845 30.08 49.76 -8.66
N ASN A 846 29.61 48.54 -8.32
CA ASN A 846 30.40 47.31 -8.26
C ASN A 846 31.63 47.42 -7.33
N GLN A 847 31.43 48.06 -6.17
CA GLN A 847 32.47 48.31 -5.14
C GLN A 847 32.04 47.82 -3.75
N TRP A 848 33.02 47.43 -2.93
CA TRP A 848 32.80 47.08 -1.53
C TRP A 848 32.61 48.34 -0.68
N ASN A 849 31.38 48.62 -0.26
CA ASN A 849 31.06 49.76 0.59
C ASN A 849 31.42 49.43 2.06
N LYS A 850 32.34 50.20 2.65
CA LYS A 850 32.80 50.02 4.03
C LYS A 850 33.08 51.33 4.74
N SER A 851 32.38 51.51 5.85
CA SER A 851 32.62 52.59 6.80
C SER A 851 33.67 52.16 7.83
N PHE A 852 34.80 52.87 7.84
CA PHE A 852 35.84 52.77 8.87
C PHE A 852 35.71 53.95 9.84
N ARG A 853 36.09 53.75 11.11
CA ARG A 853 36.04 54.77 12.19
C ARG A 853 36.89 56.01 11.93
N ARG A 854 37.84 55.93 10.99
CA ARG A 854 38.68 57.01 10.47
C ARG A 854 39.18 56.63 9.08
N GLU A 855 39.76 57.59 8.36
CA GLU A 855 40.52 57.27 7.14
C GLU A 855 41.65 56.27 7.42
N LEU A 856 41.90 55.40 6.44
CA LEU A 856 43.01 54.44 6.46
C LEU A 856 44.32 55.15 6.12
N ASN A 857 45.41 54.83 6.82
CA ASN A 857 46.77 55.24 6.40
C ASN A 857 47.29 54.35 5.26
N ASP A 858 48.40 54.70 4.63
CA ASP A 858 48.90 54.02 3.42
C ASP A 858 49.10 52.51 3.61
N ARG A 859 49.65 52.10 4.76
CA ARG A 859 49.82 50.67 5.10
C ARG A 859 48.50 49.93 5.29
N GLU A 860 47.46 50.62 5.76
CA GLU A 860 46.10 50.11 5.88
C GLU A 860 45.40 50.08 4.50
N ARG A 861 45.60 51.10 3.64
CA ARG A 861 45.11 51.16 2.24
C ARG A 861 45.70 50.03 1.39
N SER A 862 47.02 49.78 1.44
CA SER A 862 47.64 48.67 0.70
C SER A 862 47.13 47.30 1.14
N LYS A 863 46.79 47.13 2.43
CA LYS A 863 46.16 45.90 2.94
C LYS A 863 44.70 45.78 2.51
N TRP A 864 43.97 46.89 2.47
CA TRP A 864 42.59 46.91 1.95
C TRP A 864 42.55 46.57 0.46
N ALA A 865 43.47 47.09 -0.36
CA ALA A 865 43.61 46.73 -1.77
C ALA A 865 43.79 45.21 -1.98
N LYS A 866 44.68 44.56 -1.22
CA LYS A 866 44.85 43.10 -1.27
C LYS A 866 43.60 42.32 -0.90
N ILE A 867 42.79 42.82 0.04
CA ILE A 867 41.49 42.22 0.36
C ILE A 867 40.55 42.32 -0.85
N LEU A 868 40.49 43.46 -1.52
CA LEU A 868 39.66 43.66 -2.71
C LEU A 868 40.06 42.75 -3.89
N GLU A 869 41.35 42.49 -4.08
CA GLU A 869 41.88 41.55 -5.09
C GLU A 869 41.48 40.09 -4.84
N ILE A 870 41.34 39.69 -3.57
CA ILE A 870 41.03 38.33 -3.13
C ILE A 870 39.50 38.08 -3.10
N LEU A 871 38.69 39.13 -2.97
CA LEU A 871 37.24 39.05 -2.83
C LEU A 871 36.54 38.78 -4.18
N PRO A 872 35.77 37.68 -4.32
CA PRO A 872 34.99 37.42 -5.53
C PRO A 872 33.81 38.39 -5.69
N THR A 873 33.42 38.68 -6.93
CA THR A 873 32.27 39.54 -7.26
C THR A 873 30.92 38.82 -7.06
N PRO A 874 30.02 39.31 -6.20
CA PRO A 874 28.68 38.73 -6.00
C PRO A 874 27.77 38.84 -7.23
N ARG A 875 26.95 37.81 -7.47
CA ARG A 875 25.98 37.72 -8.58
C ARG A 875 24.56 38.02 -8.08
N SER A 876 24.20 39.30 -8.07
CA SER A 876 22.92 39.84 -7.55
C SER A 876 21.65 39.15 -8.09
N ASN A 877 21.64 38.71 -9.36
CA ASN A 877 20.44 38.20 -10.04
C ASN A 877 20.07 36.72 -9.76
N ARG A 878 20.70 36.04 -8.79
CA ARG A 878 20.56 34.57 -8.60
C ARG A 878 19.99 34.09 -7.26
N GLY A 879 19.48 35.00 -6.42
CA GLY A 879 18.90 34.66 -5.10
C GLY A 879 19.97 34.48 -4.02
N SER A 880 19.68 33.67 -2.98
CA SER A 880 20.61 33.49 -1.86
C SER A 880 21.91 32.79 -2.27
N SER A 881 23.02 33.17 -1.62
CA SER A 881 24.31 32.49 -1.82
C SER A 881 24.26 31.04 -1.36
N LYS A 882 25.05 30.16 -1.99
CA LYS A 882 25.04 28.72 -1.72
C LYS A 882 26.45 28.21 -1.41
N PRO A 883 26.61 27.28 -0.46
CA PRO A 883 27.89 26.59 -0.30
C PRO A 883 28.16 25.73 -1.54
N THR A 884 29.42 25.62 -1.92
CA THR A 884 29.91 24.75 -2.99
C THR A 884 30.99 23.80 -2.44
N TRP A 885 31.16 22.65 -3.07
CA TRP A 885 32.20 21.69 -2.72
C TRP A 885 33.31 21.75 -3.75
N THR A 886 34.55 21.97 -3.31
CA THR A 886 35.75 21.76 -4.13
C THR A 886 36.26 20.36 -3.82
N PRO A 887 36.16 19.38 -4.75
CA PRO A 887 36.80 18.09 -4.57
C PRO A 887 38.32 18.26 -4.40
N ASP A 888 38.96 17.43 -3.57
CA ASP A 888 40.39 17.23 -3.64
C ASP A 888 40.78 16.91 -5.09
N SER A 889 41.75 17.63 -5.65
CA SER A 889 42.25 17.43 -7.02
C SER A 889 43.29 16.29 -7.11
N ASN A 890 43.24 15.34 -6.17
CA ASN A 890 44.19 14.23 -5.98
C ASN A 890 43.46 12.92 -5.68
#